data_AF-A0A9P4TM33-F1
#
_entry.id   AF-A0A9P4TM33-F1
#
_cell.length_a   1.000
_cell.length_b   1.000
_cell.length_c   1.000
_cell.angle_alpha   90.00
_cell.angle_beta   90.00
_cell.angle_gamma   90.00
#
_symmetry.space_group_name_H-M   'P 1'
#
loop_
_entity.id
_entity.type
_entity.pdbx_description
1 polymer ?
#
loop_
_entity_poly.entity_id
_entity_poly.type
_entity_poly.pdbx_seq_one_letter_code
_entity_poly.pdbx_strand_id
1 'polypeptide(L)'
;MKFFTPFTCFVVVASAIPAPRTWSTYPNATSPSTSNTTNPTWDTTKPSTVCEGNTPEDRTKWCDNSIDTDWYNYVPDTGVTREYWLDITNMTIAPDGFERVALGVNNSIPGPTIEANWGDHIKIHVKNSLQNNGTTMHWHGFRQNHTVQQDGVPSIIQCPDAPGTTHTYTLRATQYGTSWYHSHYALQAWAGVFGAIVIHGPATANYDVDLEPIVITDWSHATVDALYSYARTQGPPTIDTALINGKGTYNGTGGERYQVSFEAGKKYRMRFVNAAVDSFFKLSLDGHKMTVIAMDFVPVEPFEVDVLDFTMGQRYDVIIEANQEVSNYWFRAIPQAACSKNANINDIRGIVRYDGASGGDPTTTAWEANLEDACVDVDSSLLKPHLKHSVIHPELQNPDLAVSVDKNSHNLFEWDIGLDSMHVIWNNPSLLQIAEGNATWEDAENAYLLPDANKWVYWVIDTQIPVPHPIHLHGHDFYVLAQGADATFDSSVKLNLDNPPRRDVATLPSAGYLVIAFYTDNPGTWLMHCHIGWHVADGLALQFVERESEIPALIDTAELESTCKAWDDFNSERFHIHQDDSGISGTNKENMSFNDLTEIELPAAFDAHVHLRDGEMSQLVTPTIRQGGVNQVYVMPNLVPPVTSVKAALEYRERLRAIEPNVDYLMSLYLHEDITPEVIREAKKAGITGVKSYPAGVTTNSSSGVLSYEPFYPVFAEMEKQNMILNLHGEVPSTPADTHVSSTKDGAITILNAEPAFLPTFKSLHAKFPNLRIILEHCSTSAALEAVRACGPSVSGTITAHHLSLVIDDWAGDPFCFCKPVAKTPEDRDALLKAVVSSNGRFFLGTDSAPHPSTKKRGEDKVAAGVFTQPYALGYVLDALKTGIERGVIEEKDVTQETLEGFFGAYGRKFYQVKDERNERILLKKSSEKIVDVLKKDGISVEVVPFRKGEQTWSAEWK
;
A
#
# COMPACT_ATOMS: atom_id res chain seq x y z
N MET A 1 39.96 -38.25 49.81
CA MET A 1 38.56 -38.07 50.28
C MET A 1 37.78 -37.46 49.13
N LYS A 2 37.10 -38.28 48.32
CA LYS A 2 35.62 -38.51 48.25
C LYS A 2 34.88 -37.33 47.57
N PHE A 3 34.07 -37.42 46.50
CA PHE A 3 33.61 -38.41 45.49
C PHE A 3 32.90 -37.57 44.37
N PHE A 4 32.79 -37.92 43.08
CA PHE A 4 31.97 -38.97 42.45
C PHE A 4 32.31 -39.18 40.94
N THR A 5 31.90 -40.33 40.39
CA THR A 5 32.34 -41.04 39.15
C THR A 5 31.28 -41.04 38.00
N PRO A 6 31.51 -41.64 36.79
CA PRO A 6 31.16 -41.08 35.46
C PRO A 6 30.28 -42.01 34.58
N PHE A 7 30.10 -41.76 33.26
CA PHE A 7 30.19 -42.78 32.19
C PHE A 7 30.21 -42.18 30.75
N THR A 8 30.77 -42.97 29.82
CA THR A 8 31.46 -42.60 28.57
C THR A 8 30.75 -43.12 27.30
N CYS A 9 31.18 -42.56 26.15
CA CYS A 9 30.74 -42.74 24.76
C CYS A 9 31.28 -44.01 24.05
N PHE A 10 30.67 -44.44 22.93
CA PHE A 10 31.28 -45.26 21.86
C PHE A 10 30.58 -45.08 20.48
N VAL A 11 31.38 -45.19 19.41
CA VAL A 11 31.06 -45.07 17.95
C VAL A 11 31.51 -46.35 17.23
N VAL A 12 30.81 -46.84 16.17
CA VAL A 12 31.37 -47.55 14.97
C VAL A 12 30.40 -47.44 13.74
N VAL A 13 30.99 -47.45 12.53
CA VAL A 13 30.53 -47.21 11.14
C VAL A 13 30.17 -48.49 10.33
N ALA A 14 29.33 -48.41 9.26
CA ALA A 14 29.36 -49.31 8.09
C ALA A 14 28.67 -48.72 6.82
N SER A 15 28.99 -49.24 5.63
CA SER A 15 28.95 -48.62 4.28
C SER A 15 28.03 -49.27 3.20
N ALA A 16 27.50 -48.41 2.30
CA ALA A 16 27.26 -48.50 0.82
C ALA A 16 26.22 -49.42 0.07
N ILE A 17 25.62 -48.81 -1.00
CA ILE A 17 25.05 -49.32 -2.31
C ILE A 17 23.54 -49.74 -2.37
N PRO A 18 22.74 -49.58 -3.48
CA PRO A 18 22.61 -48.58 -4.58
C PRO A 18 21.17 -47.99 -4.74
N ALA A 19 20.98 -47.04 -5.67
CA ALA A 19 19.68 -46.50 -6.11
C ALA A 19 18.85 -47.46 -7.00
N PRO A 20 17.50 -47.36 -6.98
CA PRO A 20 16.67 -47.78 -8.11
C PRO A 20 15.90 -46.60 -8.75
N ARG A 21 15.67 -46.76 -10.06
CA ARG A 21 15.04 -45.82 -11.00
C ARG A 21 13.50 -45.80 -10.92
N THR A 22 12.94 -44.62 -11.24
CA THR A 22 11.75 -44.33 -12.09
C THR A 22 10.33 -44.82 -11.76
N TRP A 23 9.42 -43.81 -11.73
CA TRP A 23 8.06 -43.70 -12.34
C TRP A 23 6.78 -43.96 -11.52
N SER A 24 6.01 -42.86 -11.39
CA SER A 24 4.57 -42.71 -11.66
C SER A 24 3.49 -43.15 -10.64
N THR A 25 2.45 -42.32 -10.61
CA THR A 25 1.02 -42.53 -10.27
C THR A 25 0.49 -42.29 -8.83
N TYR A 26 -0.61 -41.51 -8.81
CA TYR A 26 -1.48 -41.03 -7.73
C TYR A 26 -2.11 -42.13 -6.83
N PRO A 27 -2.75 -41.77 -5.69
CA PRO A 27 -4.23 -41.70 -5.70
C PRO A 27 -4.90 -40.59 -4.84
N ASN A 28 -6.14 -40.29 -5.26
CA ASN A 28 -7.16 -39.34 -4.81
C ASN A 28 -7.58 -39.35 -3.32
N ALA A 29 -8.01 -38.16 -2.85
CA ALA A 29 -9.12 -38.00 -1.89
C ALA A 29 -10.04 -36.85 -2.35
N THR A 30 -11.34 -37.05 -2.15
CA THR A 30 -12.51 -36.50 -2.86
C THR A 30 -13.03 -35.12 -2.42
N SER A 31 -13.55 -34.36 -3.39
CA SER A 31 -14.22 -33.04 -3.29
C SER A 31 -15.56 -33.01 -2.51
N PRO A 32 -16.13 -31.81 -2.28
CA PRO A 32 -17.30 -31.45 -3.07
C PRO A 32 -17.21 -30.07 -3.74
N SER A 33 -17.94 -30.00 -4.86
CA SER A 33 -17.90 -29.08 -5.99
C SER A 33 -18.56 -27.71 -5.78
N THR A 34 -17.92 -26.66 -6.34
CA THR A 34 -18.61 -25.54 -7.04
C THR A 34 -17.73 -25.03 -8.19
N SER A 35 -18.20 -25.26 -9.42
CA SER A 35 -17.80 -24.73 -10.73
C SER A 35 -16.35 -24.22 -10.94
N ASN A 36 -15.50 -25.09 -11.49
CA ASN A 36 -14.25 -24.72 -12.15
C ASN A 36 -14.54 -23.98 -13.48
N THR A 37 -14.18 -22.70 -13.55
CA THR A 37 -13.67 -22.11 -14.78
C THR A 37 -12.25 -22.66 -14.98
N THR A 38 -12.00 -23.25 -16.14
CA THR A 38 -10.72 -23.85 -16.50
C THR A 38 -9.65 -22.77 -16.63
N ASN A 39 -8.65 -22.77 -15.75
CA ASN A 39 -7.37 -22.08 -16.01
C ASN A 39 -6.75 -22.70 -17.27
N PRO A 40 -6.42 -21.92 -18.32
CA PRO A 40 -5.69 -22.44 -19.46
C PRO A 40 -4.30 -22.89 -18.98
N THR A 41 -3.94 -24.12 -19.29
CA THR A 41 -2.57 -24.62 -19.15
C THR A 41 -1.70 -23.96 -20.22
N TRP A 42 -0.67 -23.24 -19.76
CA TRP A 42 0.33 -22.57 -20.58
C TRP A 42 1.09 -23.56 -21.47
N ASP A 43 0.80 -23.56 -22.76
CA ASP A 43 1.60 -24.25 -23.77
C ASP A 43 2.68 -23.30 -24.31
N THR A 44 3.76 -23.13 -23.54
CA THR A 44 5.00 -22.48 -23.98
C THR A 44 5.83 -23.37 -24.91
N THR A 45 5.32 -24.53 -25.34
CA THR A 45 6.09 -25.53 -26.10
C THR A 45 5.97 -25.40 -27.60
N LYS A 46 5.25 -24.40 -28.12
CA LYS A 46 5.42 -23.97 -29.51
C LYS A 46 6.52 -22.91 -29.57
N PRO A 47 7.79 -23.29 -29.89
CA PRO A 47 8.80 -22.29 -30.18
C PRO A 47 8.24 -21.35 -31.25
N SER A 48 8.38 -20.04 -31.06
CA SER A 48 8.24 -19.10 -32.17
C SER A 48 9.14 -19.64 -33.28
N THR A 49 8.56 -20.03 -34.40
CA THR A 49 9.36 -20.46 -35.55
C THR A 49 10.26 -19.29 -35.90
N VAL A 50 11.56 -19.44 -35.62
CA VAL A 50 12.59 -18.49 -36.05
C VAL A 50 12.43 -18.33 -37.55
N CYS A 51 12.32 -17.09 -37.99
CA CYS A 51 12.14 -16.74 -39.38
C CYS A 51 13.22 -17.41 -40.26
N GLU A 52 12.84 -17.92 -41.44
CA GLU A 52 13.78 -18.57 -42.34
C GLU A 52 14.98 -17.64 -42.64
N GLY A 53 16.19 -18.20 -42.60
CA GLY A 53 17.43 -17.46 -42.84
C GLY A 53 18.03 -16.73 -41.64
N ASN A 54 17.29 -16.50 -40.55
CA ASN A 54 17.88 -15.97 -39.31
C ASN A 54 18.60 -17.10 -38.56
N THR A 55 19.93 -17.12 -38.65
CA THR A 55 20.78 -18.21 -38.12
C THR A 55 21.88 -17.63 -37.24
N PRO A 56 22.54 -18.43 -36.38
CA PRO A 56 23.73 -17.98 -35.65
C PRO A 56 24.80 -17.35 -36.55
N GLU A 57 24.95 -17.83 -37.78
CA GLU A 57 25.94 -17.35 -38.75
C GLU A 57 25.48 -16.11 -39.54
N ASP A 58 24.19 -15.78 -39.51
CA ASP A 58 23.61 -14.63 -40.20
C ASP A 58 22.34 -14.16 -39.50
N ARG A 59 22.52 -13.29 -38.51
CA ARG A 59 21.42 -12.65 -37.76
C ARG A 59 20.84 -11.43 -38.48
N THR A 60 21.43 -11.02 -39.61
CA THR A 60 20.97 -9.84 -40.36
C THR A 60 19.69 -10.10 -41.14
N LYS A 61 19.34 -11.36 -41.39
CA LYS A 61 18.14 -11.77 -42.14
C LYS A 61 16.94 -12.03 -41.24
N TRP A 62 15.75 -11.82 -41.77
CA TRP A 62 14.49 -12.13 -41.11
C TRP A 62 13.38 -12.46 -42.12
N CYS A 63 13.24 -13.73 -42.49
CA CYS A 63 12.34 -14.17 -43.56
C CYS A 63 12.65 -13.39 -44.86
N ASP A 64 11.67 -12.70 -45.46
CA ASP A 64 11.85 -11.87 -46.64
C ASP A 64 12.42 -10.47 -46.35
N ASN A 65 12.70 -10.17 -45.08
CA ASN A 65 13.18 -8.87 -44.60
C ASN A 65 14.62 -8.99 -44.04
N SER A 66 15.20 -7.86 -43.64
CA SER A 66 16.55 -7.81 -43.05
C SER A 66 16.68 -6.66 -42.05
N ILE A 67 17.85 -6.59 -41.43
CA ILE A 67 18.28 -5.47 -40.57
C ILE A 67 18.26 -4.10 -41.28
N ASP A 68 18.26 -4.09 -42.61
CA ASP A 68 18.21 -2.87 -43.45
C ASP A 68 16.78 -2.43 -43.79
N THR A 69 15.76 -3.20 -43.39
CA THR A 69 14.36 -2.88 -43.69
C THR A 69 13.90 -1.73 -42.81
N ASP A 70 13.27 -0.71 -43.42
CA ASP A 70 12.76 0.44 -42.70
C ASP A 70 11.49 0.09 -41.90
N TRP A 71 11.67 -0.27 -40.64
CA TRP A 71 10.59 -0.69 -39.74
C TRP A 71 9.67 0.46 -39.28
N TYR A 72 10.01 1.72 -39.57
CA TYR A 72 9.09 2.84 -39.31
C TYR A 72 7.98 2.90 -40.36
N ASN A 73 8.30 2.53 -41.60
CA ASN A 73 7.40 2.64 -42.75
C ASN A 73 6.87 1.29 -43.24
N TYR A 74 7.38 0.20 -42.69
CA TYR A 74 6.98 -1.15 -43.06
C TYR A 74 6.94 -2.07 -41.85
N VAL A 75 5.88 -2.88 -41.77
CA VAL A 75 5.74 -3.96 -40.80
C VAL A 75 5.35 -5.23 -41.56
N PRO A 76 6.05 -6.36 -41.38
CA PRO A 76 5.66 -7.60 -42.02
C PRO A 76 4.31 -8.06 -41.46
N ASP A 77 3.50 -8.74 -42.29
CA ASP A 77 2.26 -9.35 -41.84
C ASP A 77 2.41 -10.85 -41.68
N THR A 78 2.58 -11.28 -40.43
CA THR A 78 2.78 -12.70 -40.09
C THR A 78 1.45 -13.46 -40.04
N GLY A 79 0.33 -12.76 -39.92
CA GLY A 79 -0.98 -13.35 -39.63
C GLY A 79 -1.09 -14.03 -38.27
N VAL A 80 -0.09 -13.86 -37.39
CA VAL A 80 -0.04 -14.47 -36.06
C VAL A 80 -0.52 -13.49 -35.00
N THR A 81 -1.33 -13.98 -34.07
CA THR A 81 -1.68 -13.28 -32.83
C THR A 81 -1.11 -14.04 -31.64
N ARG A 82 -0.33 -13.36 -30.80
CA ARG A 82 0.13 -13.85 -29.51
C ARG A 82 -0.82 -13.34 -28.44
N GLU A 83 -1.40 -14.22 -27.65
CA GLU A 83 -2.39 -13.85 -26.64
C GLU A 83 -1.87 -14.14 -25.23
N TYR A 84 -1.98 -13.17 -24.33
CA TYR A 84 -1.44 -13.20 -22.97
C TYR A 84 -2.52 -12.84 -21.94
N TRP A 85 -2.39 -13.39 -20.73
CA TRP A 85 -3.20 -13.05 -19.56
C TRP A 85 -2.29 -12.64 -18.42
N LEU A 86 -2.42 -11.39 -17.97
CA LEU A 86 -1.66 -10.79 -16.89
C LEU A 86 -2.64 -10.48 -15.75
N ASP A 87 -2.48 -11.17 -14.62
CA ASP A 87 -3.25 -10.91 -13.41
C ASP A 87 -2.40 -10.12 -12.41
N ILE A 88 -2.83 -8.90 -12.09
CA ILE A 88 -2.12 -8.01 -11.16
C ILE A 88 -2.60 -8.31 -9.75
N THR A 89 -1.69 -8.82 -8.91
CA THR A 89 -2.01 -9.35 -7.60
C THR A 89 -1.16 -8.72 -6.51
N ASN A 90 -1.72 -8.66 -5.29
CA ASN A 90 -0.94 -8.37 -4.09
C ASN A 90 -0.20 -9.64 -3.65
N MET A 91 1.07 -9.52 -3.29
CA MET A 91 1.92 -10.63 -2.88
C MET A 91 2.87 -10.25 -1.75
N THR A 92 3.48 -11.26 -1.12
CA THR A 92 4.55 -11.09 -0.15
C THR A 92 5.75 -11.90 -0.63
N ILE A 93 6.92 -11.26 -0.75
CA ILE A 93 8.13 -11.87 -1.33
C ILE A 93 9.39 -11.50 -0.56
N ALA A 94 10.44 -12.32 -0.72
CA ALA A 94 11.76 -12.09 -0.13
C ALA A 94 12.90 -12.36 -1.13
N PRO A 95 13.01 -11.60 -2.24
CA PRO A 95 13.93 -11.87 -3.35
C PRO A 95 15.42 -11.72 -2.95
N ASP A 96 15.70 -10.94 -1.92
CA ASP A 96 17.03 -10.71 -1.34
C ASP A 96 17.17 -11.29 0.08
N GLY A 97 16.18 -12.08 0.52
CA GLY A 97 16.10 -12.63 1.87
C GLY A 97 15.34 -11.74 2.87
N PHE A 98 14.89 -10.54 2.48
CA PHE A 98 14.04 -9.69 3.32
C PHE A 98 12.58 -9.72 2.82
N GLU A 99 11.66 -10.15 3.67
CA GLU A 99 10.24 -10.26 3.30
C GLU A 99 9.55 -8.88 3.29
N ARG A 100 8.87 -8.55 2.18
CA ARG A 100 7.99 -7.38 2.10
C ARG A 100 6.73 -7.64 1.28
N VAL A 101 5.73 -6.78 1.46
CA VAL A 101 4.58 -6.68 0.56
C VAL A 101 5.03 -6.08 -0.78
N ALA A 102 4.55 -6.64 -1.87
CA ALA A 102 4.81 -6.20 -3.24
C ALA A 102 3.57 -6.43 -4.10
N LEU A 103 3.56 -5.83 -5.29
CA LEU A 103 2.56 -6.09 -6.31
C LEU A 103 3.23 -6.85 -7.45
N GLY A 104 2.62 -7.91 -7.94
CA GLY A 104 3.23 -8.76 -8.98
C GLY A 104 2.30 -8.97 -10.16
N VAL A 105 2.88 -9.36 -11.29
CA VAL A 105 2.12 -9.81 -12.45
C VAL A 105 2.21 -11.33 -12.50
N ASN A 106 1.08 -12.01 -12.43
CA ASN A 106 1.00 -13.47 -12.29
C ASN A 106 1.79 -14.00 -11.08
N ASN A 107 1.83 -13.25 -9.98
CA ASN A 107 2.57 -13.54 -8.75
C ASN A 107 4.09 -13.68 -8.96
N SER A 108 4.69 -12.93 -9.88
CA SER A 108 6.14 -12.86 -10.05
C SER A 108 6.64 -11.42 -10.21
N ILE A 109 7.90 -11.22 -9.83
CA ILE A 109 8.69 -10.01 -10.09
C ILE A 109 10.08 -10.47 -10.59
N PRO A 110 10.47 -10.15 -11.84
CA PRO A 110 9.65 -9.52 -12.87
C PRO A 110 8.42 -10.37 -13.23
N GLY A 111 7.43 -9.74 -13.85
CA GLY A 111 6.32 -10.40 -14.51
C GLY A 111 6.78 -11.26 -15.70
N PRO A 112 5.87 -12.08 -16.27
CA PRO A 112 6.18 -12.93 -17.41
C PRO A 112 6.67 -12.12 -18.63
N THR A 113 7.71 -12.60 -19.31
CA THR A 113 8.16 -11.96 -20.55
C THR A 113 7.10 -12.13 -21.64
N ILE A 114 6.75 -11.02 -22.30
CA ILE A 114 5.93 -11.04 -23.52
C ILE A 114 6.86 -11.25 -24.70
N GLU A 115 6.60 -12.27 -25.51
CA GLU A 115 7.42 -12.63 -26.66
C GLU A 115 6.59 -12.68 -27.94
N ALA A 116 7.07 -12.00 -28.97
CA ALA A 116 6.45 -12.06 -30.29
C ALA A 116 7.51 -11.95 -31.39
N ASN A 117 7.14 -12.24 -32.62
CA ASN A 117 7.98 -11.91 -33.77
C ASN A 117 7.62 -10.52 -34.29
N TRP A 118 8.58 -9.85 -34.94
CA TRP A 118 8.32 -8.63 -35.70
C TRP A 118 7.16 -8.85 -36.67
N GLY A 119 6.12 -8.03 -36.56
CA GLY A 119 4.90 -8.12 -37.36
C GLY A 119 3.74 -8.90 -36.74
N ASP A 120 3.94 -9.62 -35.62
CA ASP A 120 2.84 -10.28 -34.92
C ASP A 120 1.87 -9.23 -34.33
N HIS A 121 0.60 -9.61 -34.22
CA HIS A 121 -0.33 -8.96 -33.29
C HIS A 121 -0.13 -9.54 -31.88
N ILE A 122 -0.26 -8.70 -30.87
CA ILE A 122 -0.17 -9.11 -29.46
C ILE A 122 -1.44 -8.66 -28.76
N LYS A 123 -2.15 -9.59 -28.14
CA LYS A 123 -3.39 -9.32 -27.42
C LYS A 123 -3.22 -9.68 -25.95
N ILE A 124 -3.46 -8.75 -25.06
CA ILE A 124 -3.04 -8.86 -23.66
C ILE A 124 -4.22 -8.52 -22.75
N HIS A 125 -4.68 -9.52 -22.02
CA HIS A 125 -5.75 -9.38 -21.05
C HIS A 125 -5.16 -9.05 -19.68
N VAL A 126 -5.31 -7.81 -19.24
CA VAL A 126 -4.84 -7.32 -17.94
C VAL A 126 -6.00 -7.32 -16.96
N LYS A 127 -5.93 -8.18 -15.95
CA LYS A 127 -6.93 -8.28 -14.88
C LYS A 127 -6.41 -7.56 -13.64
N ASN A 128 -7.19 -6.61 -13.13
CA ASN A 128 -6.90 -5.98 -11.85
C ASN A 128 -7.50 -6.83 -10.72
N SER A 129 -6.68 -7.66 -10.05
CA SER A 129 -7.10 -8.42 -8.86
C SER A 129 -6.67 -7.75 -7.54
N LEU A 130 -6.26 -6.48 -7.59
CA LEU A 130 -5.97 -5.69 -6.39
C LEU A 130 -7.27 -5.34 -5.66
N GLN A 131 -7.15 -4.86 -4.43
CA GLN A 131 -8.31 -4.51 -3.59
C GLN A 131 -8.59 -3.02 -3.56
N ASN A 132 -7.55 -2.20 -3.65
CA ASN A 132 -7.54 -0.79 -3.28
C ASN A 132 -6.78 0.10 -4.29
N ASN A 133 -6.31 -0.43 -5.41
CA ASN A 133 -5.65 0.35 -6.47
C ASN A 133 -6.38 0.16 -7.79
N GLY A 134 -6.51 1.25 -8.56
CA GLY A 134 -6.62 1.14 -10.01
C GLY A 134 -5.35 0.54 -10.61
N THR A 135 -5.39 0.28 -11.92
CA THR A 135 -4.19 -0.09 -12.68
C THR A 135 -4.35 0.35 -14.12
N THR A 136 -3.24 0.48 -14.83
CA THR A 136 -3.18 0.57 -16.29
C THR A 136 -1.87 -0.09 -16.71
N MET A 137 -1.74 -0.52 -17.96
CA MET A 137 -0.50 -1.13 -18.44
C MET A 137 0.07 -0.38 -19.62
N HIS A 138 1.26 0.20 -19.45
CA HIS A 138 2.00 0.85 -20.51
C HIS A 138 3.03 -0.10 -21.14
N TRP A 139 3.19 0.03 -22.45
CA TRP A 139 4.04 -0.81 -23.30
C TRP A 139 5.26 0.02 -23.73
N HIS A 140 6.19 0.19 -22.81
CA HIS A 140 7.33 1.08 -22.97
C HIS A 140 8.02 0.92 -24.32
N GLY A 141 8.28 2.04 -25.01
CA GLY A 141 8.92 2.09 -26.32
C GLY A 141 8.07 1.57 -27.50
N PHE A 142 6.88 1.01 -27.29
CA PHE A 142 5.98 0.72 -28.41
C PHE A 142 5.52 2.04 -29.03
N ARG A 143 5.67 2.13 -30.35
CA ARG A 143 5.23 3.31 -31.10
C ARG A 143 3.73 3.55 -31.04
N GLN A 144 2.92 2.51 -30.83
CA GLN A 144 1.45 2.60 -30.87
C GLN A 144 0.94 3.32 -32.13
N ASN A 145 1.54 3.00 -33.28
CA ASN A 145 1.29 3.71 -34.53
C ASN A 145 -0.19 3.62 -34.93
N HIS A 146 -0.90 4.75 -34.87
CA HIS A 146 -2.36 4.85 -35.05
C HIS A 146 -3.21 4.00 -34.07
N THR A 147 -2.64 3.65 -32.91
CA THR A 147 -3.32 2.86 -31.86
C THR A 147 -3.20 3.54 -30.49
N VAL A 148 -3.29 4.87 -30.44
CA VAL A 148 -3.09 5.68 -29.22
C VAL A 148 -3.86 5.18 -27.99
N GLN A 149 -5.08 4.68 -28.15
CA GLN A 149 -5.89 4.16 -27.04
C GLN A 149 -5.26 2.94 -26.34
N GLN A 150 -4.30 2.28 -26.98
CA GLN A 150 -3.63 1.08 -26.48
C GLN A 150 -2.37 1.39 -25.65
N ASP A 151 -2.05 2.67 -25.44
CA ASP A 151 -0.81 3.10 -24.78
C ASP A 151 -0.83 2.98 -23.23
N GLY A 152 -2.02 2.98 -22.61
CA GLY A 152 -2.19 2.57 -21.21
C GLY A 152 -1.71 3.56 -20.14
N VAL A 153 -1.85 4.86 -20.38
CA VAL A 153 -1.52 5.93 -19.42
C VAL A 153 -2.80 6.47 -18.75
N PRO A 154 -2.91 6.46 -17.41
CA PRO A 154 -4.09 6.98 -16.73
C PRO A 154 -4.16 8.51 -16.91
N SER A 155 -5.36 9.08 -16.88
CA SER A 155 -5.60 10.54 -17.02
C SER A 155 -5.21 11.15 -18.38
N ILE A 156 -4.54 10.41 -19.26
CA ILE A 156 -4.22 10.87 -20.62
C ILE A 156 -4.95 9.98 -21.62
N ILE A 157 -4.69 8.68 -21.57
CA ILE A 157 -5.20 7.71 -22.54
C ILE A 157 -6.51 7.08 -22.07
N GLN A 158 -6.57 6.72 -20.79
CA GLN A 158 -7.73 6.05 -20.21
C GLN A 158 -7.91 6.41 -18.74
N CYS A 159 -9.07 6.07 -18.18
CA CYS A 159 -9.21 5.99 -16.73
C CYS A 159 -8.53 4.73 -16.18
N PRO A 160 -8.16 4.69 -14.88
CA PRO A 160 -7.65 3.48 -14.26
C PRO A 160 -8.65 2.33 -14.35
N ASP A 161 -8.15 1.14 -14.69
CA ASP A 161 -8.95 -0.09 -14.64
C ASP A 161 -9.26 -0.44 -13.19
N ALA A 162 -10.54 -0.43 -12.82
CA ALA A 162 -10.98 -0.65 -11.44
C ALA A 162 -10.70 -2.08 -10.96
N PRO A 163 -10.49 -2.29 -9.64
CA PRO A 163 -10.46 -3.63 -9.05
C PRO A 163 -11.59 -4.55 -9.48
N GLY A 164 -11.22 -5.78 -9.86
CA GLY A 164 -12.13 -6.82 -10.35
C GLY A 164 -12.42 -6.75 -11.85
N THR A 165 -11.97 -5.71 -12.56
CA THR A 165 -12.16 -5.56 -14.01
C THR A 165 -11.03 -6.21 -14.81
N THR A 166 -11.22 -6.34 -16.12
CA THR A 166 -10.21 -6.82 -17.06
C THR A 166 -10.22 -5.95 -18.30
N HIS A 167 -9.08 -5.36 -18.60
CA HIS A 167 -8.84 -4.59 -19.82
C HIS A 167 -8.13 -5.47 -20.86
N THR A 168 -8.39 -5.26 -22.14
CA THR A 168 -7.72 -6.02 -23.21
C THR A 168 -7.00 -5.09 -24.17
N TYR A 169 -5.67 -5.09 -24.11
CA TYR A 169 -4.83 -4.33 -25.02
C TYR A 169 -4.55 -5.12 -26.29
N THR A 170 -4.56 -4.46 -27.45
CA THR A 170 -4.20 -5.05 -28.75
C THR A 170 -3.10 -4.23 -29.41
N LEU A 171 -1.91 -4.80 -29.43
CA LEU A 171 -0.70 -4.18 -29.97
C LEU A 171 -0.34 -4.78 -31.34
N ARG A 172 0.41 -4.01 -32.12
CA ARG A 172 1.14 -4.50 -33.30
C ARG A 172 2.63 -4.38 -33.04
N ALA A 173 3.36 -5.47 -33.23
CA ALA A 173 4.82 -5.49 -33.13
C ALA A 173 5.46 -4.80 -34.36
N THR A 174 5.40 -3.47 -34.42
CA THR A 174 5.97 -2.68 -35.53
C THR A 174 7.49 -2.51 -35.43
N GLN A 175 8.02 -2.57 -34.21
CA GLN A 175 9.46 -2.58 -33.91
C GLN A 175 9.93 -3.99 -33.56
N TYR A 176 11.24 -4.19 -33.46
CA TYR A 176 11.86 -5.43 -32.94
C TYR A 176 13.05 -5.10 -32.04
N GLY A 177 13.32 -5.95 -31.04
CA GLY A 177 14.34 -5.69 -30.03
C GLY A 177 13.85 -6.01 -28.62
N THR A 178 14.34 -5.25 -27.65
CA THR A 178 14.05 -5.43 -26.23
C THR A 178 13.33 -4.22 -25.68
N SER A 179 12.23 -4.47 -24.97
CA SER A 179 11.59 -3.47 -24.14
C SER A 179 10.98 -4.11 -22.91
N TRP A 180 9.99 -3.45 -22.32
CA TRP A 180 9.33 -3.85 -21.10
C TRP A 180 7.93 -3.23 -21.04
N TYR A 181 7.10 -3.81 -20.19
CA TYR A 181 5.81 -3.25 -19.82
C TYR A 181 5.85 -2.92 -18.33
N HIS A 182 5.09 -1.91 -17.94
CA HIS A 182 4.93 -1.57 -16.54
C HIS A 182 3.59 -0.90 -16.28
N SER A 183 3.14 -0.94 -15.03
CA SER A 183 2.01 -0.11 -14.63
C SER A 183 2.34 1.35 -14.87
N HIS A 184 1.38 2.09 -15.40
CA HIS A 184 1.45 3.55 -15.42
C HIS A 184 0.49 4.19 -14.42
N TYR A 185 -0.20 3.39 -13.61
CA TYR A 185 -0.88 3.87 -12.42
C TYR A 185 0.13 4.00 -11.29
N ALA A 186 0.23 5.16 -10.67
CA ALA A 186 0.99 5.28 -9.44
C ALA A 186 2.49 5.00 -9.52
N LEU A 187 3.09 4.84 -8.35
CA LEU A 187 4.36 4.16 -8.17
C LEU A 187 4.24 2.62 -8.34
N GLN A 188 3.10 2.11 -8.84
CA GLN A 188 2.77 0.69 -8.89
C GLN A 188 3.76 -0.12 -9.73
N ALA A 189 4.39 0.49 -10.74
CA ALA A 189 5.51 -0.14 -11.45
C ALA A 189 6.58 -0.62 -10.46
N TRP A 190 7.08 0.27 -9.62
CA TRP A 190 8.15 -0.02 -8.66
C TRP A 190 7.68 -0.74 -7.39
N ALA A 191 6.36 -0.86 -7.20
CA ALA A 191 5.81 -1.86 -6.28
C ALA A 191 5.99 -3.31 -6.80
N GLY A 192 6.24 -3.48 -8.11
CA GLY A 192 6.61 -4.72 -8.76
C GLY A 192 5.81 -5.07 -10.03
N VAL A 193 4.91 -4.19 -10.48
CA VAL A 193 4.06 -4.42 -11.66
C VAL A 193 4.80 -4.02 -12.95
N PHE A 194 5.75 -4.86 -13.35
CA PHE A 194 6.48 -4.74 -14.61
C PHE A 194 6.94 -6.10 -15.13
N GLY A 195 7.33 -6.19 -16.40
CA GLY A 195 7.96 -7.36 -17.00
C GLY A 195 8.59 -7.03 -18.35
N ALA A 196 9.41 -7.94 -18.89
CA ALA A 196 10.11 -7.69 -20.15
C ALA A 196 9.22 -7.93 -21.37
N ILE A 197 9.55 -7.27 -22.49
CA ILE A 197 9.02 -7.55 -23.82
C ILE A 197 10.19 -7.86 -24.75
N VAL A 198 10.12 -8.98 -25.46
CA VAL A 198 11.08 -9.34 -26.51
C VAL A 198 10.32 -9.50 -27.82
N ILE A 199 10.68 -8.66 -28.78
CA ILE A 199 10.19 -8.80 -30.14
C ILE A 199 11.33 -9.31 -31.01
N HIS A 200 11.24 -10.58 -31.41
CA HIS A 200 12.24 -11.25 -32.22
C HIS A 200 12.30 -10.65 -33.62
N GLY A 201 13.52 -10.39 -34.09
CA GLY A 201 13.81 -9.74 -35.37
C GLY A 201 15.27 -9.89 -35.76
N PRO A 202 15.72 -9.23 -36.84
CA PRO A 202 17.12 -9.25 -37.23
C PRO A 202 18.01 -8.50 -36.22
N ALA A 203 19.32 -8.73 -36.26
CA ALA A 203 20.31 -8.05 -35.43
C ALA A 203 21.55 -7.65 -36.24
N THR A 204 22.28 -6.64 -35.76
CA THR A 204 23.46 -6.07 -36.45
C THR A 204 24.74 -6.87 -36.26
N ALA A 205 24.75 -7.88 -35.38
CA ALA A 205 25.85 -8.82 -35.24
C ALA A 205 25.36 -10.24 -34.89
N ASN A 206 26.21 -11.21 -35.20
CA ASN A 206 25.94 -12.63 -35.07
C ASN A 206 26.17 -13.14 -33.64
N TYR A 207 25.23 -13.97 -33.16
CA TYR A 207 25.30 -14.62 -31.85
C TYR A 207 24.70 -16.03 -31.91
N ASP A 208 25.22 -16.92 -31.06
CA ASP A 208 24.79 -18.31 -30.96
C ASP A 208 23.52 -18.48 -30.12
N VAL A 209 23.50 -17.84 -28.95
CA VAL A 209 22.47 -18.05 -27.92
C VAL A 209 21.84 -16.73 -27.55
N ASP A 210 20.50 -16.68 -27.54
CA ASP A 210 19.71 -15.58 -26.96
C ASP A 210 19.34 -15.98 -25.54
N LEU A 211 19.72 -15.18 -24.55
CA LEU A 211 19.36 -15.42 -23.15
C LEU A 211 18.03 -14.75 -22.81
N GLU A 212 17.38 -15.21 -21.75
CA GLU A 212 16.24 -14.51 -21.17
C GLU A 212 16.61 -13.05 -20.85
N PRO A 213 15.68 -12.09 -21.00
CA PRO A 213 15.93 -10.70 -20.68
C PRO A 213 16.26 -10.53 -19.19
N ILE A 214 17.19 -9.62 -18.91
CA ILE A 214 17.71 -9.32 -17.58
C ILE A 214 17.17 -7.97 -17.16
N VAL A 215 16.11 -8.00 -16.35
CA VAL A 215 15.53 -6.79 -15.75
C VAL A 215 16.26 -6.45 -14.47
N ILE A 216 16.78 -5.24 -14.36
CA ILE A 216 17.50 -4.73 -13.21
C ILE A 216 16.65 -3.63 -12.59
N THR A 217 16.38 -3.74 -11.29
CA THR A 217 15.60 -2.74 -10.54
C THR A 217 16.26 -2.52 -9.20
N ASP A 218 16.25 -1.29 -8.70
CA ASP A 218 16.51 -1.05 -7.29
C ASP A 218 15.37 -1.62 -6.43
N TRP A 219 15.65 -1.82 -5.14
CA TRP A 219 14.76 -2.55 -4.25
C TRP A 219 14.88 -2.05 -2.82
N SER A 220 13.76 -1.53 -2.31
CA SER A 220 13.59 -1.13 -0.91
C SER A 220 12.81 -2.18 -0.14
N HIS A 221 13.03 -2.23 1.17
CA HIS A 221 12.31 -3.10 2.10
C HIS A 221 10.98 -2.51 2.56
N ALA A 222 10.86 -1.18 2.59
CA ALA A 222 9.58 -0.48 2.59
C ALA A 222 8.99 -0.44 1.18
N THR A 223 7.65 -0.42 1.05
CA THR A 223 7.01 -0.20 -0.25
C THR A 223 7.29 1.21 -0.76
N VAL A 224 7.31 1.38 -2.08
CA VAL A 224 7.51 2.70 -2.71
C VAL A 224 6.40 3.69 -2.32
N ASP A 225 5.16 3.23 -2.15
CA ASP A 225 4.07 4.06 -1.63
C ASP A 225 4.35 4.56 -0.20
N ALA A 226 4.86 3.70 0.69
CA ALA A 226 5.21 4.10 2.05
C ALA A 226 6.42 5.06 2.09
N LEU A 227 7.27 5.01 1.08
CA LEU A 227 8.42 5.90 0.93
C LEU A 227 8.06 7.25 0.28
N TYR A 228 6.93 7.35 -0.40
CA TYR A 228 6.59 8.54 -1.19
C TYR A 228 6.41 9.80 -0.34
N SER A 229 5.73 9.72 0.81
CA SER A 229 5.59 10.87 1.72
C SER A 229 6.95 11.42 2.18
N TYR A 230 7.94 10.54 2.34
CA TYR A 230 9.32 10.97 2.60
C TYR A 230 9.94 11.58 1.35
N ALA A 231 9.85 10.90 0.19
CA ALA A 231 10.41 11.35 -1.07
C ALA A 231 9.93 12.76 -1.44
N ARG A 232 8.63 13.02 -1.30
CA ARG A 232 7.98 14.28 -1.64
C ARG A 232 8.29 15.44 -0.69
N THR A 233 8.83 15.16 0.50
CA THR A 233 9.20 16.22 1.47
C THR A 233 10.71 16.42 1.61
N GLN A 234 11.48 15.33 1.47
CA GLN A 234 12.94 15.29 1.71
C GLN A 234 13.77 15.02 0.45
N GLY A 235 13.13 14.69 -0.68
CA GLY A 235 13.78 14.18 -1.88
C GLY A 235 13.99 12.67 -1.82
N PRO A 236 14.54 12.06 -2.89
CA PRO A 236 14.57 10.60 -3.00
C PRO A 236 15.23 9.90 -1.80
N PRO A 237 14.59 8.83 -1.27
CA PRO A 237 15.10 8.05 -0.15
C PRO A 237 16.33 7.24 -0.55
N THR A 238 17.10 6.80 0.45
CA THR A 238 18.12 5.77 0.22
C THR A 238 17.44 4.41 0.05
N ILE A 239 17.66 3.77 -1.10
CA ILE A 239 17.14 2.44 -1.40
C ILE A 239 18.08 1.36 -0.80
N ASP A 240 17.51 0.24 -0.32
CA ASP A 240 18.26 -0.77 0.41
C ASP A 240 19.24 -1.57 -0.47
N THR A 241 18.80 -2.01 -1.64
CA THR A 241 19.59 -2.84 -2.57
C THR A 241 19.08 -2.72 -4.00
N ALA A 242 19.45 -3.66 -4.87
CA ALA A 242 18.85 -3.87 -6.18
C ALA A 242 18.76 -5.36 -6.51
N LEU A 243 17.86 -5.71 -7.42
CA LEU A 243 17.63 -7.05 -7.92
C LEU A 243 18.08 -7.16 -9.38
N ILE A 244 18.73 -8.26 -9.71
CA ILE A 244 19.02 -8.67 -11.09
C ILE A 244 18.11 -9.84 -11.41
N ASN A 245 17.17 -9.62 -12.33
CA ASN A 245 16.14 -10.57 -12.73
C ASN A 245 15.38 -11.19 -11.53
N GLY A 246 14.95 -10.33 -10.59
CA GLY A 246 14.18 -10.73 -9.40
C GLY A 246 15.01 -11.37 -8.28
N LYS A 247 16.34 -11.34 -8.39
CA LYS A 247 17.28 -12.01 -7.48
C LYS A 247 18.28 -11.03 -6.90
N GLY A 248 18.50 -11.11 -5.59
CA GLY A 248 19.46 -10.26 -4.88
C GLY A 248 19.99 -10.91 -3.62
N THR A 249 20.93 -10.21 -2.98
CA THR A 249 21.44 -10.54 -1.65
C THR A 249 21.53 -9.26 -0.85
N TYR A 250 21.23 -9.34 0.45
CA TYR A 250 21.32 -8.19 1.34
C TYR A 250 21.94 -8.58 2.67
N ASN A 251 23.04 -7.95 3.09
CA ASN A 251 23.64 -8.04 4.43
C ASN A 251 23.69 -9.43 5.11
N GLY A 252 23.80 -10.51 4.34
CA GLY A 252 23.78 -11.89 4.84
C GLY A 252 22.42 -12.39 5.38
N THR A 253 21.31 -11.70 5.09
CA THR A 253 19.95 -12.08 5.49
C THR A 253 19.36 -13.24 4.66
N GLY A 254 19.94 -13.51 3.49
CA GLY A 254 19.49 -14.57 2.59
C GLY A 254 19.55 -14.12 1.12
N GLY A 255 18.60 -14.63 0.32
CA GLY A 255 18.52 -14.36 -1.11
C GLY A 255 19.49 -15.22 -1.93
N GLU A 256 19.35 -15.12 -3.26
CA GLU A 256 20.26 -15.74 -4.20
C GLU A 256 20.66 -14.74 -5.27
N ARG A 257 21.89 -14.83 -5.78
CA ARG A 257 22.32 -14.02 -6.92
C ARG A 257 21.77 -14.58 -8.22
N TYR A 258 21.48 -13.71 -9.18
CA TYR A 258 21.27 -14.12 -10.57
C TYR A 258 22.47 -14.94 -11.06
N GLN A 259 22.22 -16.07 -11.74
CA GLN A 259 23.28 -16.89 -12.32
C GLN A 259 22.90 -17.36 -13.72
N VAL A 260 23.87 -17.36 -14.63
CA VAL A 260 23.71 -17.89 -16.00
C VAL A 260 24.97 -18.66 -16.40
N SER A 261 24.81 -19.68 -17.26
CA SER A 261 25.92 -20.53 -17.69
C SER A 261 26.38 -20.21 -19.11
N PHE A 262 27.70 -20.14 -19.31
CA PHE A 262 28.34 -19.93 -20.61
C PHE A 262 29.13 -21.16 -21.06
N GLU A 263 28.93 -21.58 -22.30
CA GLU A 263 29.77 -22.54 -22.99
C GLU A 263 30.94 -21.78 -23.65
N ALA A 264 32.16 -22.24 -23.38
CA ALA A 264 33.36 -21.58 -23.91
C ALA A 264 33.34 -21.50 -25.45
N GLY A 265 33.65 -20.31 -25.98
CA GLY A 265 33.69 -20.01 -27.42
C GLY A 265 32.35 -19.61 -28.04
N LYS A 266 31.25 -19.64 -27.31
CA LYS A 266 29.93 -19.19 -27.78
C LYS A 266 29.73 -17.69 -27.62
N LYS A 267 28.88 -17.11 -28.47
CA LYS A 267 28.43 -15.72 -28.38
C LYS A 267 27.00 -15.65 -27.84
N TYR A 268 26.82 -14.91 -26.75
CA TYR A 268 25.55 -14.76 -26.05
C TYR A 268 24.99 -13.37 -26.27
N ARG A 269 23.74 -13.25 -26.73
CA ARG A 269 22.97 -12.01 -26.65
C ARG A 269 22.38 -11.90 -25.25
N MET A 270 22.70 -10.81 -24.57
CA MET A 270 22.12 -10.42 -23.28
C MET A 270 21.33 -9.12 -23.48
N ARG A 271 20.11 -9.09 -22.96
CA ARG A 271 19.14 -8.02 -23.14
C ARG A 271 18.88 -7.37 -21.80
N PHE A 272 19.29 -6.13 -21.62
CA PHE A 272 19.18 -5.44 -20.35
C PHE A 272 17.99 -4.49 -20.35
N VAL A 273 17.27 -4.42 -19.21
CA VAL A 273 16.22 -3.43 -18.93
C VAL A 273 16.52 -2.79 -17.59
N ASN A 274 16.56 -1.46 -17.51
CA ASN A 274 16.59 -0.75 -16.23
C ASN A 274 15.16 -0.36 -15.83
N ALA A 275 14.60 -1.09 -14.87
CA ALA A 275 13.26 -0.88 -14.34
C ALA A 275 13.27 -0.24 -12.94
N ALA A 276 14.40 0.35 -12.52
CA ALA A 276 14.54 0.99 -11.22
C ALA A 276 13.65 2.22 -11.04
N VAL A 277 13.36 2.57 -9.78
CA VAL A 277 12.64 3.80 -9.42
C VAL A 277 13.53 5.03 -9.49
N ASP A 278 14.80 4.90 -9.08
CA ASP A 278 15.74 6.04 -8.97
C ASP A 278 17.22 5.61 -9.06
N SER A 279 17.52 4.55 -9.81
CA SER A 279 18.89 4.03 -9.91
C SER A 279 19.46 4.04 -11.33
N PHE A 280 20.52 4.84 -11.50
CA PHE A 280 21.42 4.78 -12.64
C PHE A 280 22.48 3.71 -12.38
N PHE A 281 22.64 2.76 -13.30
CA PHE A 281 23.63 1.69 -13.16
C PHE A 281 24.78 1.81 -14.16
N LYS A 282 25.97 1.40 -13.72
CA LYS A 282 27.03 0.92 -14.61
C LYS A 282 27.00 -0.59 -14.64
N LEU A 283 26.77 -1.16 -15.82
CA LEU A 283 26.79 -2.60 -16.03
C LEU A 283 28.16 -3.06 -16.52
N SER A 284 28.66 -4.17 -16.01
CA SER A 284 29.86 -4.82 -16.58
C SER A 284 29.91 -6.30 -16.27
N LEU A 285 30.67 -7.04 -17.08
CA LEU A 285 31.05 -8.43 -16.82
C LEU A 285 32.57 -8.49 -16.70
N ASP A 286 33.08 -8.92 -15.55
CA ASP A 286 34.51 -8.94 -15.28
C ASP A 286 35.27 -9.70 -16.37
N GLY A 287 36.32 -9.08 -16.92
CA GLY A 287 37.17 -9.69 -17.95
C GLY A 287 36.54 -9.85 -19.33
N HIS A 288 35.28 -9.46 -19.53
CA HIS A 288 34.58 -9.56 -20.80
C HIS A 288 34.21 -8.18 -21.33
N LYS A 289 34.30 -8.01 -22.64
CA LYS A 289 33.73 -6.86 -23.34
C LYS A 289 32.29 -7.13 -23.73
N MET A 290 31.50 -6.07 -23.84
CA MET A 290 30.13 -6.10 -24.33
C MET A 290 30.09 -5.43 -25.70
N THR A 291 29.67 -6.15 -26.73
CA THR A 291 29.41 -5.57 -28.06
C THR A 291 27.96 -5.09 -28.09
N VAL A 292 27.71 -3.79 -27.99
CA VAL A 292 26.36 -3.22 -28.08
C VAL A 292 25.85 -3.34 -29.52
N ILE A 293 24.62 -3.84 -29.68
CA ILE A 293 23.97 -4.07 -30.98
C ILE A 293 22.61 -3.39 -31.13
N ALA A 294 21.99 -2.98 -30.02
CA ALA A 294 20.80 -2.13 -30.02
C ALA A 294 20.78 -1.24 -28.78
N MET A 295 20.17 -0.07 -28.92
CA MET A 295 19.73 0.79 -27.82
C MET A 295 18.21 0.89 -27.90
N ASP A 296 17.52 0.65 -26.79
CA ASP A 296 16.06 0.59 -26.77
C ASP A 296 15.53 -0.35 -27.87
N PHE A 297 14.53 0.06 -28.66
CA PHE A 297 14.06 -0.72 -29.83
C PHE A 297 14.86 -0.47 -31.13
N VAL A 298 15.98 0.26 -31.07
CA VAL A 298 16.73 0.70 -32.25
C VAL A 298 18.06 -0.02 -32.38
N PRO A 299 18.21 -0.92 -33.37
CA PRO A 299 19.50 -1.53 -33.70
C PRO A 299 20.55 -0.48 -34.08
N VAL A 300 21.79 -0.69 -33.62
CA VAL A 300 22.92 0.23 -33.85
C VAL A 300 24.07 -0.48 -34.57
N GLU A 301 24.92 0.31 -35.24
CA GLU A 301 26.22 -0.16 -35.72
C GLU A 301 27.02 -0.73 -34.53
N PRO A 302 27.49 -1.99 -34.55
CA PRO A 302 28.07 -2.62 -33.37
C PRO A 302 29.34 -1.92 -32.88
N PHE A 303 29.45 -1.73 -31.56
CA PHE A 303 30.64 -1.20 -30.91
C PHE A 303 30.90 -1.90 -29.56
N GLU A 304 32.16 -1.94 -29.13
CA GLU A 304 32.55 -2.58 -27.87
C GLU A 304 32.64 -1.57 -26.72
N VAL A 305 32.17 -1.97 -25.55
CA VAL A 305 32.39 -1.28 -24.28
C VAL A 305 32.83 -2.26 -23.20
N ASP A 306 33.61 -1.77 -22.24
CA ASP A 306 33.99 -2.54 -21.04
C ASP A 306 32.92 -2.39 -19.93
N VAL A 307 32.32 -1.19 -19.85
CA VAL A 307 31.27 -0.80 -18.91
C VAL A 307 30.18 -0.08 -19.69
N LEU A 308 28.93 -0.38 -19.37
CA LEU A 308 27.74 0.19 -20.03
C LEU A 308 27.00 1.10 -19.04
N ASP A 309 26.90 2.38 -19.39
CA ASP A 309 26.09 3.37 -18.68
C ASP A 309 24.60 3.16 -18.97
N PHE A 310 23.79 3.13 -17.90
CA PHE A 310 22.44 2.60 -17.99
C PHE A 310 21.44 3.29 -17.04
N THR A 311 20.75 4.32 -17.55
CA THR A 311 19.70 5.03 -16.80
C THR A 311 18.35 4.30 -16.84
N MET A 312 17.39 4.73 -16.02
CA MET A 312 16.05 4.13 -15.90
C MET A 312 15.29 4.19 -17.23
N GLY A 313 14.52 3.16 -17.53
CA GLY A 313 13.73 3.02 -18.76
C GLY A 313 14.53 2.57 -20.00
N GLN A 314 15.85 2.79 -20.02
CA GLN A 314 16.68 2.35 -21.15
C GLN A 314 16.79 0.84 -21.26
N ARG A 315 17.03 0.38 -22.49
CA ARG A 315 17.44 -0.99 -22.80
C ARG A 315 18.70 -0.99 -23.65
N TYR A 316 19.49 -2.05 -23.49
CA TYR A 316 20.58 -2.35 -24.41
C TYR A 316 20.63 -3.84 -24.67
N ASP A 317 20.83 -4.17 -25.93
CA ASP A 317 21.17 -5.52 -26.34
C ASP A 317 22.66 -5.58 -26.60
N VAL A 318 23.33 -6.52 -25.96
CA VAL A 318 24.77 -6.73 -26.11
C VAL A 318 25.08 -8.17 -26.49
N ILE A 319 26.16 -8.35 -27.23
CA ILE A 319 26.78 -9.65 -27.46
C ILE A 319 28.03 -9.77 -26.61
N ILE A 320 28.11 -10.85 -25.84
CA ILE A 320 29.31 -11.22 -25.09
C ILE A 320 29.84 -12.54 -25.66
N GLU A 321 31.11 -12.56 -26.01
CA GLU A 321 31.82 -13.77 -26.40
C GLU A 321 32.40 -14.46 -25.18
N ALA A 322 32.10 -15.75 -25.00
CA ALA A 322 32.60 -16.57 -23.90
C ALA A 322 34.06 -17.00 -24.15
N ASN A 323 34.97 -16.03 -24.28
CA ASN A 323 36.36 -16.23 -24.69
C ASN A 323 37.38 -16.14 -23.54
N GLN A 324 36.91 -16.14 -22.29
CA GLN A 324 37.78 -16.16 -21.11
C GLN A 324 38.07 -17.59 -20.64
N GLU A 325 39.01 -17.72 -19.71
CA GLU A 325 39.31 -18.99 -19.05
C GLU A 325 38.06 -19.57 -18.36
N VAL A 326 37.94 -20.91 -18.33
CA VAL A 326 36.78 -21.57 -17.69
C VAL A 326 36.80 -21.30 -16.19
N SER A 327 35.96 -20.36 -15.75
CA SER A 327 35.86 -19.88 -14.37
C SER A 327 34.49 -19.25 -14.10
N ASN A 328 34.34 -18.65 -12.91
CA ASN A 328 33.17 -17.86 -12.53
C ASN A 328 33.53 -16.38 -12.59
N TYR A 329 32.64 -15.55 -13.14
CA TYR A 329 32.85 -14.12 -13.34
C TYR A 329 31.72 -13.31 -12.72
N TRP A 330 32.04 -12.18 -12.08
CA TRP A 330 31.02 -11.26 -11.58
C TRP A 330 30.40 -10.49 -12.76
N PHE A 331 29.08 -10.60 -12.89
CA PHE A 331 28.28 -9.59 -13.55
C PHE A 331 27.89 -8.53 -12.52
N ARG A 332 28.11 -7.26 -12.82
CA ARG A 332 27.96 -6.14 -11.87
C ARG A 332 26.93 -5.16 -12.40
N ALA A 333 26.05 -4.71 -11.52
CA ALA A 333 25.20 -3.55 -11.75
C ALA A 333 25.46 -2.56 -10.61
N ILE A 334 26.29 -1.55 -10.86
CA ILE A 334 26.80 -0.64 -9.83
C ILE A 334 25.99 0.66 -9.87
N PRO A 335 25.17 0.97 -8.83
CA PRO A 335 24.50 2.26 -8.73
C PRO A 335 25.52 3.40 -8.68
N GLN A 336 25.29 4.46 -9.43
CA GLN A 336 26.16 5.62 -9.47
C GLN A 336 25.80 6.60 -8.35
N ALA A 337 26.71 6.81 -7.40
CA ALA A 337 26.46 7.61 -6.20
C ALA A 337 26.24 9.10 -6.51
N ALA A 338 26.67 9.57 -7.69
CA ALA A 338 26.44 10.92 -8.17
C ALA A 338 24.95 11.26 -8.32
N CYS A 339 24.09 10.28 -8.60
CA CYS A 339 22.65 10.50 -8.78
C CYS A 339 21.75 9.43 -8.15
N SER A 340 22.30 8.40 -7.50
CA SER A 340 21.51 7.31 -6.92
C SER A 340 21.96 7.02 -5.48
N LYS A 341 21.00 7.03 -4.54
CA LYS A 341 21.25 6.69 -3.14
C LYS A 341 20.90 5.23 -2.90
N ASN A 342 21.90 4.36 -2.89
CA ASN A 342 21.72 2.94 -2.58
C ASN A 342 22.60 2.52 -1.39
N ALA A 343 22.06 1.74 -0.45
CA ALA A 343 22.80 1.28 0.72
C ALA A 343 23.76 0.11 0.41
N ASN A 344 23.57 -0.59 -0.71
CA ASN A 344 24.30 -1.80 -1.07
C ASN A 344 25.12 -1.68 -2.37
N ILE A 345 25.67 -0.49 -2.65
CA ILE A 345 26.39 -0.15 -3.90
C ILE A 345 27.43 -1.19 -4.38
N ASN A 346 28.05 -1.93 -3.46
CA ASN A 346 29.16 -2.84 -3.76
C ASN A 346 28.74 -4.33 -3.93
N ASP A 347 27.48 -4.67 -3.67
CA ASP A 347 27.02 -6.08 -3.68
C ASP A 347 25.75 -6.33 -4.50
N ILE A 348 25.53 -5.53 -5.54
CA ILE A 348 24.52 -5.80 -6.57
C ILE A 348 25.22 -6.53 -7.73
N ARG A 349 25.21 -7.88 -7.65
CA ARG A 349 26.01 -8.75 -8.52
C ARG A 349 25.26 -10.02 -8.95
N GLY A 350 25.50 -10.43 -10.19
CA GLY A 350 25.15 -11.74 -10.72
C GLY A 350 26.41 -12.57 -11.03
N ILE A 351 26.23 -13.85 -11.39
CA ILE A 351 27.31 -14.78 -11.67
C ILE A 351 27.16 -15.32 -13.09
N VAL A 352 28.16 -15.09 -13.94
CA VAL A 352 28.34 -15.84 -15.18
C VAL A 352 29.26 -17.02 -14.88
N ARG A 353 28.78 -18.23 -15.13
CA ARG A 353 29.47 -19.48 -14.79
C ARG A 353 29.84 -20.23 -16.06
N TYR A 354 31.12 -20.42 -16.33
CA TYR A 354 31.49 -21.22 -17.50
C TYR A 354 31.20 -22.71 -17.23
N ASP A 355 30.76 -23.43 -18.26
CA ASP A 355 30.56 -24.87 -18.20
C ASP A 355 31.89 -25.57 -17.84
N GLY A 356 31.87 -26.33 -16.75
CA GLY A 356 33.07 -26.97 -16.19
C GLY A 356 33.81 -26.15 -15.12
N ALA A 357 33.38 -24.91 -14.82
CA ALA A 357 33.92 -24.14 -13.70
C ALA A 357 33.56 -24.77 -12.35
N SER A 358 34.44 -24.61 -11.36
CA SER A 358 34.17 -25.06 -9.98
C SER A 358 33.05 -24.24 -9.33
N GLY A 359 32.28 -24.87 -8.44
CA GLY A 359 31.26 -24.15 -7.63
C GLY A 359 31.85 -23.04 -6.75
N GLY A 360 30.98 -22.12 -6.29
CA GLY A 360 31.36 -20.98 -5.43
C GLY A 360 31.34 -19.62 -6.15
N ASP A 361 31.47 -18.55 -5.38
CA ASP A 361 31.41 -17.17 -5.88
C ASP A 361 32.66 -16.79 -6.71
N PRO A 362 32.53 -15.94 -7.74
CA PRO A 362 33.67 -15.37 -8.47
C PRO A 362 34.66 -14.62 -7.57
N THR A 363 35.95 -14.66 -7.93
CA THR A 363 37.02 -13.88 -7.30
C THR A 363 37.62 -12.84 -8.25
N THR A 364 36.89 -12.49 -9.31
CA THR A 364 37.33 -11.58 -10.37
C THR A 364 37.26 -10.12 -9.93
N THR A 365 38.06 -9.27 -10.58
CA THR A 365 38.14 -7.82 -10.30
C THR A 365 37.31 -7.05 -11.32
N ALA A 366 36.63 -6.00 -10.85
CA ALA A 366 35.90 -5.06 -11.69
C ALA A 366 36.83 -4.34 -12.69
N TRP A 367 36.29 -3.93 -13.84
CA TRP A 367 36.97 -3.01 -14.76
C TRP A 367 37.29 -1.67 -14.08
N GLU A 368 38.45 -1.06 -14.40
CA GLU A 368 38.85 0.24 -13.84
C GLU A 368 37.85 1.36 -14.18
N ALA A 369 37.20 1.28 -15.34
CA ALA A 369 36.18 2.26 -15.77
C ALA A 369 34.94 2.29 -14.85
N ASN A 370 34.74 1.27 -14.00
CA ASN A 370 33.69 1.30 -12.97
C ASN A 370 33.99 2.29 -11.82
N LEU A 371 35.21 2.81 -11.71
CA LEU A 371 35.62 3.71 -10.62
C LEU A 371 35.20 5.16 -10.85
N GLU A 372 34.84 5.52 -12.08
CA GLU A 372 34.32 6.85 -12.40
C GLU A 372 32.84 6.91 -12.02
N ASP A 373 32.47 7.83 -11.14
CA ASP A 373 31.09 8.03 -10.69
C ASP A 373 30.44 9.13 -11.53
N ALA A 374 29.55 8.75 -12.45
CA ALA A 374 28.90 9.67 -13.38
C ALA A 374 27.55 9.10 -13.83
N CYS A 375 26.60 10.00 -14.10
CA CYS A 375 25.25 9.67 -14.55
C CYS A 375 24.99 10.29 -15.92
N VAL A 376 25.71 9.79 -16.91
CA VAL A 376 25.65 10.24 -18.31
C VAL A 376 25.40 9.03 -19.20
N ASP A 377 24.63 9.20 -20.28
CA ASP A 377 24.42 8.10 -21.23
C ASP A 377 25.75 7.69 -21.89
N VAL A 378 25.74 6.50 -22.52
CA VAL A 378 26.81 6.08 -23.43
C VAL A 378 27.09 7.17 -24.46
N ASP A 379 28.38 7.42 -24.75
CA ASP A 379 28.81 8.44 -25.71
C ASP A 379 27.99 8.39 -27.01
N SER A 380 27.22 9.46 -27.23
CA SER A 380 26.34 9.63 -28.39
C SER A 380 27.03 9.41 -29.74
N SER A 381 28.35 9.59 -29.84
CA SER A 381 29.11 9.36 -31.06
C SER A 381 29.26 7.88 -31.43
N LEU A 382 29.06 6.97 -30.47
CA LEU A 382 29.06 5.52 -30.67
C LEU A 382 27.66 4.98 -31.02
N LEU A 383 26.62 5.64 -30.50
CA LEU A 383 25.21 5.26 -30.65
C LEU A 383 24.64 5.61 -32.03
N LYS A 384 25.13 4.95 -33.08
CA LYS A 384 24.69 5.18 -34.46
C LYS A 384 23.63 4.17 -34.87
N PRO A 385 22.37 4.57 -35.08
CA PRO A 385 21.36 3.67 -35.62
C PRO A 385 21.83 3.01 -36.92
N HIS A 386 21.59 1.72 -37.07
CA HIS A 386 21.90 0.98 -38.31
C HIS A 386 21.06 1.50 -39.47
N LEU A 387 19.74 1.67 -39.23
CA LEU A 387 18.85 2.35 -40.16
C LEU A 387 19.04 3.86 -40.05
N LYS A 388 19.68 4.43 -41.08
CA LYS A 388 20.17 5.81 -41.08
C LYS A 388 19.08 6.80 -41.41
N HIS A 389 18.81 7.72 -40.49
CA HIS A 389 17.87 8.81 -40.68
C HIS A 389 18.58 10.14 -40.43
N SER A 390 18.40 11.11 -41.32
CA SER A 390 18.92 12.47 -41.11
C SER A 390 17.78 13.39 -40.67
N VAL A 391 18.12 14.35 -39.81
CA VAL A 391 17.18 15.34 -39.29
C VAL A 391 17.35 16.65 -40.06
N ILE A 392 16.25 17.34 -40.37
CA ILE A 392 16.32 18.65 -41.03
C ILE A 392 16.88 19.67 -40.02
N HIS A 393 17.65 20.64 -40.51
CA HIS A 393 18.21 21.68 -39.63
C HIS A 393 17.10 22.56 -39.03
N PRO A 394 17.01 22.70 -37.70
CA PRO A 394 16.03 23.59 -37.08
C PRO A 394 16.52 25.03 -36.97
N GLU A 395 15.61 25.98 -36.75
CA GLU A 395 15.94 27.33 -36.27
C GLU A 395 15.63 27.40 -34.76
N LEU A 396 16.55 26.93 -33.91
CA LEU A 396 16.43 27.00 -32.44
C LEU A 396 17.12 28.26 -31.91
N GLN A 397 16.46 29.03 -31.04
CA GLN A 397 17.01 30.26 -30.47
C GLN A 397 17.14 30.26 -28.94
N ASN A 398 16.25 29.59 -28.21
CA ASN A 398 16.24 29.52 -26.74
C ASN A 398 15.76 28.12 -26.27
N PRO A 399 15.99 27.76 -24.99
CA PRO A 399 15.31 26.60 -24.40
C PRO A 399 13.80 26.78 -24.39
N ASP A 400 13.08 25.70 -24.70
CA ASP A 400 11.61 25.69 -24.83
C ASP A 400 10.93 24.91 -23.69
N LEU A 401 11.67 24.03 -23.00
CA LEU A 401 11.20 23.15 -21.93
C LEU A 401 12.15 23.18 -20.72
N ALA A 402 12.16 24.29 -19.99
CA ALA A 402 12.96 24.41 -18.78
C ALA A 402 12.43 23.49 -17.65
N VAL A 403 13.33 22.81 -16.96
CA VAL A 403 13.04 21.97 -15.79
C VAL A 403 13.41 22.71 -14.51
N SER A 404 12.43 22.85 -13.62
CA SER A 404 12.60 23.43 -12.29
C SER A 404 12.04 22.50 -11.22
N VAL A 405 12.39 22.81 -9.97
CA VAL A 405 11.80 22.19 -8.80
C VAL A 405 11.54 23.27 -7.78
N ASP A 406 10.33 23.31 -7.27
CA ASP A 406 9.91 24.21 -6.21
C ASP A 406 9.20 23.44 -5.11
N LYS A 407 8.81 24.17 -4.06
CA LYS A 407 7.97 23.64 -3.01
C LYS A 407 6.67 24.41 -2.94
N ASN A 408 5.56 23.68 -2.96
CA ASN A 408 4.23 24.28 -2.90
C ASN A 408 3.88 24.82 -1.51
N SER A 409 2.66 25.35 -1.35
CA SER A 409 2.20 25.92 -0.07
C SER A 409 2.19 24.93 1.10
N HIS A 410 2.25 23.64 0.83
CA HIS A 410 2.32 22.55 1.81
C HIS A 410 3.75 22.02 2.01
N ASN A 411 4.76 22.70 1.45
CA ASN A 411 6.18 22.33 1.53
C ASN A 411 6.51 20.96 0.88
N LEU A 412 5.69 20.55 -0.09
CA LEU A 412 5.87 19.37 -0.93
C LEU A 412 6.63 19.77 -2.20
N PHE A 413 7.55 18.92 -2.66
CA PHE A 413 8.23 19.12 -3.93
C PHE A 413 7.23 19.06 -5.10
N GLU A 414 7.38 19.99 -6.03
CA GLU A 414 6.72 20.01 -7.33
C GLU A 414 7.80 20.22 -8.38
N TRP A 415 7.83 19.33 -9.37
CA TRP A 415 8.74 19.43 -10.50
C TRP A 415 7.99 19.94 -11.70
N ASP A 416 8.57 20.94 -12.37
CA ASP A 416 8.01 21.54 -13.57
C ASP A 416 8.83 21.13 -14.78
N ILE A 417 8.16 21.04 -15.93
CA ILE A 417 8.83 21.02 -17.23
C ILE A 417 8.01 21.86 -18.21
N GLY A 418 8.60 22.94 -18.72
CA GLY A 418 7.90 23.79 -19.69
C GLY A 418 6.87 24.72 -19.03
N LEU A 419 5.56 24.45 -19.20
CA LEU A 419 4.49 25.37 -18.79
C LEU A 419 4.25 25.37 -17.27
N ASP A 420 4.16 24.20 -16.66
CA ASP A 420 3.79 24.02 -15.25
C ASP A 420 4.23 22.63 -14.74
N SER A 421 4.02 22.37 -13.45
CA SER A 421 4.01 21.02 -12.89
C SER A 421 2.73 20.30 -13.33
N MET A 422 2.88 19.09 -13.88
CA MET A 422 1.74 18.38 -14.45
C MET A 422 0.80 17.83 -13.37
N HIS A 423 -0.48 18.13 -13.51
CA HIS A 423 -1.57 17.62 -12.68
C HIS A 423 -2.81 17.35 -13.54
N VAL A 424 -3.02 16.08 -13.87
CA VAL A 424 -4.14 15.56 -14.69
C VAL A 424 -5.04 14.66 -13.86
N ILE A 425 -6.32 14.48 -14.22
CA ILE A 425 -7.30 13.82 -13.34
C ILE A 425 -7.67 12.43 -13.86
N TRP A 426 -7.57 11.40 -12.98
CA TRP A 426 -7.82 10.00 -13.35
C TRP A 426 -9.14 9.73 -14.05
N ASN A 427 -10.23 10.40 -13.66
CA ASN A 427 -11.55 10.16 -14.22
C ASN A 427 -11.93 11.11 -15.38
N ASN A 428 -10.99 11.92 -15.86
CA ASN A 428 -11.21 12.83 -16.99
C ASN A 428 -10.02 12.81 -17.97
N PRO A 429 -9.73 11.67 -18.62
CA PRO A 429 -8.52 11.53 -19.41
C PRO A 429 -8.54 12.41 -20.66
N SER A 430 -7.38 12.89 -21.10
CA SER A 430 -7.25 13.77 -22.27
C SER A 430 -7.90 13.22 -23.55
N LEU A 431 -7.81 11.91 -23.82
CA LEU A 431 -8.53 11.27 -24.93
C LEU A 431 -10.05 11.39 -24.82
N LEU A 432 -10.61 11.34 -23.60
CA LEU A 432 -12.05 11.51 -23.38
C LEU A 432 -12.45 12.97 -23.63
N GLN A 433 -11.64 13.92 -23.15
CA GLN A 433 -11.90 15.34 -23.38
C GLN A 433 -11.94 15.69 -24.88
N ILE A 434 -11.01 15.11 -25.66
CA ILE A 434 -10.98 15.24 -27.12
C ILE A 434 -12.20 14.56 -27.75
N ALA A 435 -12.54 13.34 -27.33
CA ALA A 435 -13.68 12.59 -27.86
C ALA A 435 -15.01 13.32 -27.66
N GLU A 436 -15.18 13.98 -26.51
CA GLU A 436 -16.36 14.76 -26.15
C GLU A 436 -16.37 16.16 -26.80
N GLY A 437 -15.25 16.60 -27.37
CA GLY A 437 -15.08 17.93 -27.95
C GLY A 437 -15.10 19.05 -26.92
N ASN A 438 -14.66 18.78 -25.69
CA ASN A 438 -14.61 19.73 -24.58
C ASN A 438 -13.18 20.00 -24.07
N ALA A 439 -12.15 19.47 -24.72
CA ALA A 439 -10.75 19.74 -24.38
C ALA A 439 -10.45 21.26 -24.38
N THR A 440 -10.00 21.77 -23.24
CA THR A 440 -9.65 23.20 -23.07
C THR A 440 -8.19 23.46 -22.73
N TRP A 441 -7.41 22.40 -22.44
CA TRP A 441 -5.96 22.42 -22.17
C TRP A 441 -5.55 23.50 -21.16
N GLU A 442 -5.75 23.21 -19.88
CA GLU A 442 -5.28 24.08 -18.79
C GLU A 442 -3.75 23.97 -18.62
N ASP A 443 -3.10 25.00 -18.06
CA ASP A 443 -1.63 25.01 -17.88
C ASP A 443 -1.13 23.79 -17.10
N ALA A 444 -1.88 23.35 -16.07
CA ALA A 444 -1.58 22.17 -15.26
C ALA A 444 -1.72 20.83 -16.02
N GLU A 445 -2.45 20.79 -17.15
CA GLU A 445 -2.48 19.60 -18.02
C GLU A 445 -1.22 19.50 -18.90
N ASN A 446 -0.38 20.55 -18.87
CA ASN A 446 0.92 20.68 -19.52
C ASN A 446 0.94 20.16 -20.97
N ALA A 447 -0.04 20.61 -21.75
CA ALA A 447 -0.33 20.13 -23.09
C ALA A 447 0.28 21.02 -24.19
N TYR A 448 1.08 20.40 -25.06
CA TYR A 448 1.71 21.04 -26.21
C TYR A 448 1.03 20.59 -27.51
N LEU A 449 0.35 21.53 -28.18
CA LEU A 449 -0.44 21.22 -29.36
C LEU A 449 0.43 21.18 -30.63
N LEU A 450 0.39 20.05 -31.34
CA LEU A 450 1.13 19.80 -32.56
C LEU A 450 0.16 19.48 -33.71
N PRO A 451 -0.54 20.47 -34.29
CA PRO A 451 -1.66 20.23 -35.20
C PRO A 451 -1.22 19.77 -36.60
N ASP A 452 0.02 20.05 -37.01
CA ASP A 452 0.49 19.81 -38.36
C ASP A 452 1.05 18.39 -38.52
N ALA A 453 0.55 17.67 -39.52
CA ALA A 453 1.05 16.35 -39.87
C ALA A 453 2.42 16.39 -40.58
N ASN A 454 3.26 15.40 -40.28
CA ASN A 454 4.52 15.11 -40.96
C ASN A 454 5.50 16.30 -40.89
N LYS A 455 5.66 16.87 -39.70
CA LYS A 455 6.61 17.95 -39.40
C LYS A 455 7.63 17.48 -38.40
N TRP A 456 8.87 17.94 -38.58
CA TRP A 456 9.85 17.87 -37.52
C TRP A 456 9.52 18.90 -36.46
N VAL A 457 9.47 18.44 -35.21
CA VAL A 457 9.41 19.28 -34.02
C VAL A 457 10.69 19.07 -33.23
N TYR A 458 11.12 20.12 -32.54
CA TYR A 458 12.41 20.19 -31.88
C TYR A 458 12.19 20.78 -30.51
N TRP A 459 12.86 20.20 -29.51
CA TRP A 459 12.69 20.60 -28.12
C TRP A 459 14.06 20.67 -27.46
N VAL A 460 14.31 21.80 -26.81
CA VAL A 460 15.46 21.99 -25.93
C VAL A 460 14.93 21.90 -24.51
N ILE A 461 15.32 20.83 -23.82
CA ILE A 461 15.04 20.58 -22.42
C ILE A 461 16.30 20.99 -21.65
N ASP A 462 16.19 21.91 -20.68
CA ASP A 462 17.34 22.37 -19.91
C ASP A 462 17.05 22.43 -18.42
N THR A 463 18.10 22.35 -17.61
CA THR A 463 18.01 22.48 -16.16
C THR A 463 19.25 23.15 -15.60
N GLN A 464 19.07 23.96 -14.56
CA GLN A 464 20.19 24.47 -13.74
C GLN A 464 20.38 23.64 -12.47
N ILE A 465 19.53 22.63 -12.25
CA ILE A 465 19.55 21.77 -11.09
C ILE A 465 20.62 20.69 -11.32
N PRO A 466 21.50 20.43 -10.34
CA PRO A 466 22.55 19.43 -10.48
C PRO A 466 22.02 18.01 -10.25
N VAL A 467 20.94 17.66 -10.95
CA VAL A 467 20.26 16.35 -10.90
C VAL A 467 19.98 15.93 -12.35
N PRO A 468 20.43 14.74 -12.79
CA PRO A 468 20.11 14.22 -14.11
C PRO A 468 18.70 13.59 -14.12
N HIS A 469 18.02 13.62 -15.26
CA HIS A 469 16.66 13.08 -15.42
C HIS A 469 16.57 12.18 -16.66
N PRO A 470 16.18 10.90 -16.55
CA PRO A 470 15.89 10.08 -17.74
C PRO A 470 14.59 10.54 -18.39
N ILE A 471 14.65 11.23 -19.52
CA ILE A 471 13.46 11.71 -20.25
C ILE A 471 12.97 10.61 -21.19
N HIS A 472 11.73 10.18 -20.98
CA HIS A 472 11.01 9.22 -21.80
C HIS A 472 9.93 9.92 -22.61
N LEU A 473 9.75 9.51 -23.88
CA LEU A 473 8.66 9.97 -24.74
C LEU A 473 7.85 8.76 -25.24
N HIS A 474 6.53 8.84 -25.08
CA HIS A 474 5.59 7.86 -25.61
C HIS A 474 5.35 8.06 -27.11
N GLY A 475 4.93 7.00 -27.80
CA GLY A 475 4.48 7.06 -29.19
C GLY A 475 5.57 7.27 -30.25
N HIS A 476 6.82 7.55 -29.86
CA HIS A 476 7.91 7.94 -30.75
C HIS A 476 9.27 7.46 -30.27
N ASP A 477 10.14 7.10 -31.23
CA ASP A 477 11.58 7.22 -31.01
C ASP A 477 11.99 8.66 -31.36
N PHE A 478 12.61 9.39 -30.43
CA PHE A 478 13.16 10.72 -30.70
C PHE A 478 14.65 10.66 -31.05
N TYR A 479 15.11 11.73 -31.67
CA TYR A 479 16.48 11.92 -32.15
C TYR A 479 17.23 12.81 -31.15
N VAL A 480 18.30 12.30 -30.55
CA VAL A 480 19.14 13.05 -29.61
C VAL A 480 20.14 13.89 -30.39
N LEU A 481 19.84 15.17 -30.60
CA LEU A 481 20.64 16.06 -31.45
C LEU A 481 21.85 16.63 -30.70
N ALA A 482 21.70 16.89 -29.41
CA ALA A 482 22.79 17.32 -28.54
C ALA A 482 22.44 17.04 -27.08
N GLN A 483 23.46 16.82 -26.25
CA GLN A 483 23.34 16.57 -24.83
C GLN A 483 24.60 17.13 -24.15
N GLY A 484 24.46 17.84 -23.03
CA GLY A 484 25.61 18.41 -22.32
C GLY A 484 25.34 18.58 -20.83
N ALA A 485 26.28 18.17 -19.98
CA ALA A 485 26.27 18.38 -18.53
C ALA A 485 27.01 19.66 -18.15
N ASP A 486 26.64 20.26 -17.02
CA ASP A 486 27.25 21.48 -16.46
C ASP A 486 27.38 22.59 -17.51
N ALA A 487 26.36 22.75 -18.34
CA ALA A 487 26.36 23.60 -19.52
C ALA A 487 24.98 24.19 -19.79
N THR A 488 24.95 25.45 -20.22
CA THR A 488 23.73 26.11 -20.71
C THR A 488 23.63 25.93 -22.22
N PHE A 489 22.42 25.63 -22.71
CA PHE A 489 22.17 25.62 -24.14
C PHE A 489 22.21 27.06 -24.71
N ASP A 490 22.87 27.23 -25.85
CA ASP A 490 22.76 28.43 -26.67
C ASP A 490 22.82 28.07 -28.17
N SER A 491 22.52 29.03 -29.04
CA SER A 491 22.52 28.85 -30.49
C SER A 491 23.88 28.44 -31.11
N SER A 492 24.97 28.42 -30.35
CA SER A 492 26.29 27.96 -30.80
C SER A 492 26.51 26.46 -30.60
N VAL A 493 25.64 25.80 -29.83
CA VAL A 493 25.66 24.34 -29.64
C VAL A 493 25.52 23.65 -30.99
N LYS A 494 26.45 22.75 -31.28
CA LYS A 494 26.44 21.97 -32.53
C LYS A 494 25.50 20.80 -32.41
N LEU A 495 24.47 20.79 -33.24
CA LEU A 495 23.53 19.69 -33.35
C LEU A 495 24.08 18.60 -34.27
N ASN A 496 23.99 17.34 -33.85
CA ASN A 496 24.17 16.20 -34.72
C ASN A 496 22.87 15.93 -35.50
N LEU A 497 22.88 16.22 -36.80
CA LEU A 497 21.73 16.02 -37.69
C LEU A 497 21.92 14.83 -38.65
N ASP A 498 23.11 14.23 -38.66
CA ASP A 498 23.47 13.13 -39.56
C ASP A 498 23.49 11.81 -38.79
N ASN A 499 22.37 11.08 -38.83
CA ASN A 499 22.17 9.85 -38.09
C ASN A 499 22.50 9.96 -36.59
N PRO A 500 21.91 10.92 -35.86
CA PRO A 500 22.06 11.00 -34.41
C PRO A 500 21.46 9.75 -33.73
N PRO A 501 21.79 9.52 -32.45
CA PRO A 501 21.10 8.51 -31.67
C PRO A 501 19.59 8.69 -31.76
N ARG A 502 18.87 7.60 -31.99
CA ARG A 502 17.42 7.55 -32.07
C ARG A 502 16.88 6.49 -31.11
N ARG A 503 16.06 6.90 -30.15
CA ARG A 503 15.62 6.03 -29.04
C ARG A 503 14.42 6.65 -28.31
N ASP A 504 13.91 5.99 -27.28
CA ASP A 504 12.73 6.48 -26.52
C ASP A 504 13.04 6.92 -25.08
N VAL A 505 14.26 6.70 -24.56
CA VAL A 505 14.73 7.29 -23.29
C VAL A 505 16.15 7.86 -23.37
N ALA A 506 16.35 9.12 -23.01
CA ALA A 506 17.68 9.73 -22.92
C ALA A 506 17.82 10.63 -21.68
N THR A 507 19.02 10.70 -21.12
CA THR A 507 19.29 11.50 -19.92
C THR A 507 19.30 13.00 -20.26
N LEU A 508 18.48 13.81 -19.59
CA LEU A 508 18.75 15.23 -19.38
C LEU A 508 19.90 15.32 -18.35
N PRO A 509 21.11 15.76 -18.74
CA PRO A 509 22.24 15.74 -17.83
C PRO A 509 22.10 16.78 -16.71
N SER A 510 22.77 16.50 -15.59
CA SER A 510 22.88 17.40 -14.44
C SER A 510 23.34 18.81 -14.86
N ALA A 511 22.63 19.84 -14.38
CA ALA A 511 22.88 21.25 -14.66
C ALA A 511 23.16 21.52 -16.15
N GLY A 512 22.39 20.86 -17.02
CA GLY A 512 22.70 20.67 -18.42
C GLY A 512 21.52 20.88 -19.36
N TYR A 513 21.63 20.32 -20.55
CA TYR A 513 20.59 20.33 -21.57
C TYR A 513 20.54 19.03 -22.37
N LEU A 514 19.36 18.77 -22.93
CA LEU A 514 19.05 17.71 -23.88
C LEU A 514 18.24 18.31 -25.04
N VAL A 515 18.73 18.17 -26.27
CA VAL A 515 18.04 18.61 -27.48
C VAL A 515 17.51 17.39 -28.22
N ILE A 516 16.19 17.29 -28.33
CA ILE A 516 15.52 16.21 -29.04
C ILE A 516 14.75 16.72 -30.24
N ALA A 517 14.51 15.82 -31.20
CA ALA A 517 13.55 16.03 -32.26
C ALA A 517 12.72 14.78 -32.50
N PHE A 518 11.48 14.94 -32.95
CA PHE A 518 10.68 13.84 -33.47
C PHE A 518 9.79 14.33 -34.61
N TYR A 519 9.16 13.39 -35.31
CA TYR A 519 8.37 13.67 -36.50
C TYR A 519 6.89 13.45 -36.18
N THR A 520 6.02 14.41 -36.50
CA THR A 520 4.58 14.34 -36.18
C THR A 520 3.82 13.40 -37.13
N ASP A 521 4.18 12.11 -37.08
CA ASP A 521 3.64 11.06 -37.92
C ASP A 521 2.61 10.14 -37.25
N ASN A 522 2.27 10.36 -35.98
CA ASN A 522 1.42 9.48 -35.18
C ASN A 522 0.40 10.28 -34.35
N PRO A 523 -0.84 10.50 -34.85
CA PRO A 523 -1.85 11.26 -34.11
C PRO A 523 -2.17 10.61 -32.75
N GLY A 524 -2.15 11.40 -31.69
CA GLY A 524 -2.38 10.92 -30.34
C GLY A 524 -2.02 11.94 -29.26
N THR A 525 -2.29 11.60 -28.00
CA THR A 525 -1.84 12.34 -26.82
C THR A 525 -0.67 11.57 -26.19
N TRP A 526 0.55 12.06 -26.37
CA TRP A 526 1.76 11.33 -26.01
C TRP A 526 2.44 11.97 -24.81
N LEU A 527 2.53 11.20 -23.71
CA LEU A 527 3.24 11.60 -22.50
C LEU A 527 4.76 11.71 -22.78
N MET A 528 5.38 12.77 -22.28
CA MET A 528 6.82 12.87 -22.11
C MET A 528 7.13 13.19 -20.66
N HIS A 529 7.99 12.42 -20.00
CA HIS A 529 8.21 12.57 -18.57
C HIS A 529 9.60 12.10 -18.12
N CYS A 530 9.99 12.50 -16.91
CA CYS A 530 11.13 11.89 -16.23
C CYS A 530 10.75 10.47 -15.75
N HIS A 531 11.58 9.48 -16.04
CA HIS A 531 11.35 8.08 -15.67
C HIS A 531 11.74 7.74 -14.21
N ILE A 532 12.27 8.70 -13.45
CA ILE A 532 12.38 8.59 -11.99
C ILE A 532 10.98 8.67 -11.39
N GLY A 533 10.55 7.61 -10.68
CA GLY A 533 9.18 7.48 -10.20
C GLY A 533 8.72 8.60 -9.28
N TRP A 534 9.61 9.06 -8.40
CA TRP A 534 9.34 10.19 -7.51
C TRP A 534 9.07 11.49 -8.29
N HIS A 535 9.84 11.74 -9.36
CA HIS A 535 9.77 12.99 -10.11
C HIS A 535 8.51 13.05 -10.98
N VAL A 536 8.12 11.95 -11.63
CA VAL A 536 6.84 11.92 -12.38
C VAL A 536 5.64 12.01 -11.44
N ALA A 537 5.73 11.47 -10.21
CA ALA A 537 4.66 11.61 -9.21
C ALA A 537 4.52 13.05 -8.74
N ASP A 538 5.64 13.75 -8.66
CA ASP A 538 5.71 15.17 -8.30
C ASP A 538 5.57 16.11 -9.52
N GLY A 539 5.16 15.59 -10.69
CA GLY A 539 4.69 16.40 -11.83
C GLY A 539 5.70 16.70 -12.95
N LEU A 540 6.89 16.08 -12.95
CA LEU A 540 7.91 16.23 -14.01
C LEU A 540 7.49 15.48 -15.30
N ALA A 541 6.45 15.99 -15.94
CA ALA A 541 5.80 15.41 -17.09
C ALA A 541 5.12 16.49 -17.94
N LEU A 542 4.89 16.18 -19.22
CA LEU A 542 4.06 16.97 -20.13
C LEU A 542 3.39 16.03 -21.15
N GLN A 543 2.45 16.53 -21.93
CA GLN A 543 1.87 15.76 -23.05
C GLN A 543 1.95 16.53 -24.37
N PHE A 544 2.28 15.81 -25.45
CA PHE A 544 2.12 16.30 -26.81
C PHE A 544 0.76 15.87 -27.36
N VAL A 545 -0.10 16.84 -27.65
CA VAL A 545 -1.38 16.60 -28.33
C VAL A 545 -1.11 16.71 -29.83
N GLU A 546 -0.76 15.58 -30.42
CA GLU A 546 -0.35 15.46 -31.81
C GLU A 546 -1.55 15.24 -32.73
N ARG A 547 -1.75 16.17 -33.67
CA ARG A 547 -2.75 16.08 -34.74
C ARG A 547 -4.14 15.77 -34.19
N GLU A 548 -4.54 16.53 -33.17
CA GLU A 548 -5.78 16.35 -32.38
C GLU A 548 -7.02 16.03 -33.23
N SER A 549 -7.19 16.71 -34.37
CA SER A 549 -8.32 16.52 -35.28
C SER A 549 -8.46 15.12 -35.86
N GLU A 550 -7.41 14.30 -35.83
CA GLU A 550 -7.38 12.94 -36.36
C GLU A 550 -7.66 11.88 -35.26
N ILE A 551 -7.50 12.24 -33.98
CA ILE A 551 -7.61 11.33 -32.83
C ILE A 551 -9.01 10.70 -32.71
N PRO A 552 -10.14 11.42 -32.88
CA PRO A 552 -11.48 10.82 -32.74
C PRO A 552 -11.74 9.64 -33.68
N ALA A 553 -11.03 9.54 -34.81
CA ALA A 553 -11.17 8.44 -35.75
C ALA A 553 -10.37 7.19 -35.35
N LEU A 554 -9.49 7.29 -34.35
CA LEU A 554 -8.57 6.23 -33.92
C LEU A 554 -9.01 5.54 -32.62
N ILE A 555 -10.06 6.03 -31.96
CA ILE A 555 -10.46 5.60 -30.62
C ILE A 555 -11.87 5.00 -30.61
N ASP A 556 -12.11 4.07 -29.70
CA ASP A 556 -13.44 3.62 -29.29
C ASP A 556 -13.88 4.40 -28.05
N THR A 557 -14.68 5.44 -28.26
CA THR A 557 -15.20 6.29 -27.17
C THR A 557 -16.06 5.50 -26.18
N ALA A 558 -16.79 4.48 -26.63
CA ALA A 558 -17.66 3.71 -25.74
C ALA A 558 -16.85 2.82 -24.78
N GLU A 559 -15.74 2.27 -25.23
CA GLU A 559 -14.79 1.55 -24.37
C GLU A 559 -14.18 2.49 -23.30
N LEU A 560 -13.81 3.70 -23.71
CA LEU A 560 -13.25 4.71 -22.81
C LEU A 560 -14.26 5.14 -21.74
N GLU A 561 -15.47 5.52 -22.14
CA GLU A 561 -16.57 5.87 -21.24
C GLU A 561 -16.91 4.72 -20.27
N SER A 562 -16.93 3.47 -20.77
CA SER A 562 -17.20 2.29 -19.94
C SER A 562 -16.12 2.07 -18.88
N THR A 563 -14.85 2.30 -19.23
CA THR A 563 -13.71 2.16 -18.32
C THR A 563 -13.78 3.23 -17.23
N CYS A 564 -14.01 4.48 -17.62
CA CYS A 564 -14.17 5.61 -16.70
C CYS A 564 -15.37 5.44 -15.77
N LYS A 565 -16.50 4.96 -16.29
CA LYS A 565 -17.65 4.63 -15.46
C LYS A 565 -17.33 3.56 -14.41
N ALA A 566 -16.63 2.49 -14.78
CA ALA A 566 -16.26 1.45 -13.83
C ALA A 566 -15.34 1.97 -12.72
N TRP A 567 -14.43 2.89 -13.07
CA TRP A 567 -13.58 3.59 -12.10
C TRP A 567 -14.37 4.47 -11.15
N ASP A 568 -15.28 5.31 -11.67
CA ASP A 568 -16.13 6.18 -10.86
C ASP A 568 -17.03 5.39 -9.90
N ASP A 569 -17.65 4.30 -10.38
CA ASP A 569 -18.47 3.41 -9.56
C ASP A 569 -17.62 2.81 -8.40
N PHE A 570 -16.40 2.35 -8.70
CA PHE A 570 -15.49 1.84 -7.67
C PHE A 570 -15.07 2.91 -6.65
N ASN A 571 -14.69 4.10 -7.14
CA ASN A 571 -14.19 5.18 -6.29
C ASN A 571 -15.30 5.75 -5.38
N SER A 572 -16.52 5.86 -5.90
CA SER A 572 -17.68 6.42 -5.19
C SER A 572 -18.32 5.47 -4.18
N GLU A 573 -18.27 4.15 -4.40
CA GLU A 573 -18.95 3.17 -3.54
C GLU A 573 -18.15 2.70 -2.34
N ARG A 574 -16.80 2.77 -2.37
CA ARG A 574 -15.99 1.96 -1.43
C ARG A 574 -14.75 2.60 -0.81
N PHE A 575 -14.05 3.51 -1.50
CA PHE A 575 -12.70 3.92 -1.05
C PHE A 575 -12.43 5.42 -1.02
N HIS A 576 -13.18 6.27 -1.75
CA HIS A 576 -12.91 7.72 -1.83
C HIS A 576 -11.41 8.03 -2.08
N ILE A 577 -10.80 7.32 -3.03
CA ILE A 577 -9.40 7.46 -3.38
C ILE A 577 -9.18 8.88 -3.86
N HIS A 578 -8.39 9.62 -3.08
CA HIS A 578 -7.97 10.98 -3.38
C HIS A 578 -6.66 10.91 -4.16
N GLN A 579 -6.63 11.43 -5.38
CA GLN A 579 -5.41 11.65 -6.14
C GLN A 579 -4.65 12.82 -5.50
N ASP A 580 -3.42 12.59 -5.05
CA ASP A 580 -2.62 13.63 -4.38
C ASP A 580 -1.29 13.94 -5.07
N ASP A 581 -0.96 13.24 -6.14
CA ASP A 581 0.17 13.41 -7.07
C ASP A 581 -0.30 13.96 -8.45
N SER A 582 0.60 13.91 -9.44
CA SER A 582 0.38 14.35 -10.82
C SER A 582 -0.78 13.68 -11.56
N GLY A 583 -1.29 12.54 -11.09
CA GLY A 583 -2.31 11.74 -11.78
C GLY A 583 -1.76 10.82 -12.87
N ILE A 584 -0.47 10.91 -13.17
CA ILE A 584 0.28 10.01 -14.06
C ILE A 584 1.05 8.97 -13.25
N SER A 585 1.40 9.30 -12.00
CA SER A 585 1.86 8.35 -11.01
C SER A 585 1.36 8.74 -9.61
N GLY A 586 0.11 8.33 -9.34
CA GLY A 586 -0.46 7.93 -8.05
C GLY A 586 0.44 7.57 -6.86
N THR A 587 0.01 7.91 -5.65
CA THR A 587 0.07 6.97 -4.52
C THR A 587 -1.31 6.82 -3.92
N ASN A 588 -1.56 5.67 -3.31
CA ASN A 588 -2.63 5.61 -2.32
C ASN A 588 -2.13 6.36 -1.09
N LYS A 589 -2.81 7.44 -0.66
CA LYS A 589 -2.59 7.99 0.67
C LYS A 589 -2.65 6.89 1.72
N GLU A 590 -1.52 6.60 2.35
CA GLU A 590 -1.52 6.55 3.80
C GLU A 590 -1.45 8.00 4.33
N ASN A 591 -2.62 8.47 4.77
CA ASN A 591 -2.90 9.47 5.79
C ASN A 591 -2.07 10.76 5.82
N MET A 592 -2.79 11.89 5.77
CA MET A 592 -2.36 13.11 6.45
C MET A 592 -1.78 12.75 7.83
N SER A 593 -0.65 13.36 8.18
CA SER A 593 -0.08 13.26 9.53
C SER A 593 -1.18 13.51 10.58
N PHE A 594 -1.48 12.48 11.39
CA PHE A 594 -2.38 12.57 12.53
C PHE A 594 -1.98 13.71 13.48
N ASN A 595 -0.69 14.05 13.56
CA ASN A 595 -0.20 15.16 14.36
C ASN A 595 -0.68 16.54 13.87
N ASP A 596 -0.86 16.68 12.56
CA ASP A 596 -1.31 17.90 11.86
C ASP A 596 -2.82 17.90 11.58
N LEU A 597 -3.52 16.83 11.95
CA LEU A 597 -4.97 16.71 11.82
C LEU A 597 -5.67 17.83 12.61
N THR A 598 -6.46 18.64 11.91
CA THR A 598 -7.29 19.71 12.50
C THR A 598 -8.78 19.38 12.42
N GLU A 599 -9.18 18.53 11.47
CA GLU A 599 -10.52 17.98 11.36
C GLU A 599 -10.50 16.58 10.74
N ILE A 600 -11.48 15.75 11.07
CA ILE A 600 -11.66 14.41 10.49
C ILE A 600 -13.15 14.05 10.42
N GLU A 601 -13.60 13.60 9.24
CA GLU A 601 -14.97 13.12 9.04
C GLU A 601 -15.06 11.62 9.24
N LEU A 602 -15.98 11.17 10.10
CA LEU A 602 -16.17 9.76 10.47
C LEU A 602 -17.66 9.43 10.45
N PRO A 603 -18.05 8.15 10.24
CA PRO A 603 -19.40 7.69 10.56
C PRO A 603 -19.70 7.95 12.05
N ALA A 604 -20.98 8.15 12.36
CA ALA A 604 -21.41 8.26 13.75
C ALA A 604 -20.90 7.06 14.58
N ALA A 605 -20.52 7.31 15.82
CA ALA A 605 -19.97 6.29 16.69
C ALA A 605 -21.07 5.41 17.32
N PHE A 606 -20.68 4.19 17.70
CA PHE A 606 -21.45 3.30 18.55
C PHE A 606 -20.76 3.15 19.91
N ASP A 607 -21.41 3.64 20.96
CA ASP A 607 -20.90 3.53 22.32
C ASP A 607 -21.40 2.24 22.99
N ALA A 608 -20.53 1.24 23.08
CA ALA A 608 -20.88 -0.07 23.61
C ALA A 608 -21.01 -0.12 25.14
N HIS A 609 -20.81 1.00 25.86
CA HIS A 609 -21.05 1.07 27.30
C HIS A 609 -21.31 2.51 27.75
N VAL A 610 -22.59 2.84 28.03
CA VAL A 610 -22.98 4.15 28.56
C VAL A 610 -23.90 4.06 29.78
N HIS A 611 -23.72 4.93 30.77
CA HIS A 611 -24.66 5.10 31.87
C HIS A 611 -25.41 6.43 31.77
N LEU A 612 -26.74 6.39 31.65
CA LEU A 612 -27.56 7.60 31.50
C LEU A 612 -28.32 7.97 32.78
N ARG A 613 -28.40 7.04 33.74
CA ARG A 613 -29.18 7.17 34.98
C ARG A 613 -30.66 7.49 34.68
N ASP A 614 -31.43 7.89 35.68
CA ASP A 614 -32.85 8.24 35.52
C ASP A 614 -33.14 9.62 36.13
N GLY A 615 -34.35 10.13 35.89
CA GLY A 615 -34.81 11.42 36.43
C GLY A 615 -33.99 12.61 35.90
N GLU A 616 -33.72 13.59 36.77
CA GLU A 616 -32.99 14.82 36.41
C GLU A 616 -31.63 14.57 35.76
N MET A 617 -30.93 13.51 36.17
CA MET A 617 -29.63 13.15 35.58
C MET A 617 -29.78 12.79 34.11
N SER A 618 -30.76 11.94 33.76
CA SER A 618 -30.98 11.54 32.36
C SER A 618 -31.34 12.74 31.47
N GLN A 619 -32.09 13.71 32.00
CA GLN A 619 -32.45 14.95 31.30
C GLN A 619 -31.23 15.84 31.00
N LEU A 620 -30.19 15.74 31.84
CA LEU A 620 -28.94 16.48 31.69
C LEU A 620 -27.97 15.76 30.74
N VAL A 621 -27.80 14.44 30.89
CA VAL A 621 -26.74 13.72 30.19
C VAL A 621 -27.17 13.07 28.88
N THR A 622 -28.43 12.67 28.71
CA THR A 622 -28.86 11.98 27.48
C THR A 622 -28.62 12.82 26.20
N PRO A 623 -28.87 14.14 26.18
CA PRO A 623 -28.55 14.99 25.02
C PRO A 623 -27.05 15.03 24.69
N THR A 624 -26.17 14.76 25.66
CA THR A 624 -24.72 14.80 25.46
C THR A 624 -24.19 13.65 24.61
N ILE A 625 -24.98 12.59 24.42
CA ILE A 625 -24.63 11.46 23.53
C ILE A 625 -24.40 11.97 22.10
N ARG A 626 -25.35 12.75 21.57
CA ARG A 626 -25.23 13.35 20.23
C ARG A 626 -24.05 14.32 20.17
N GLN A 627 -23.86 15.13 21.20
CA GLN A 627 -22.74 16.07 21.24
C GLN A 627 -21.37 15.36 21.19
N GLY A 628 -21.28 14.12 21.70
CA GLY A 628 -20.11 13.27 21.57
C GLY A 628 -19.98 12.51 20.25
N GLY A 629 -20.80 12.80 19.24
CA GLY A 629 -20.74 12.15 17.93
C GLY A 629 -21.29 10.73 17.90
N VAL A 630 -22.12 10.35 18.87
CA VAL A 630 -22.68 8.99 19.00
C VAL A 630 -24.16 9.00 18.62
N ASN A 631 -24.58 8.06 17.77
CA ASN A 631 -26.01 7.87 17.41
C ASN A 631 -26.59 6.54 17.91
N GLN A 632 -25.76 5.65 18.47
CA GLN A 632 -26.21 4.35 18.95
C GLN A 632 -25.45 3.99 20.23
N VAL A 633 -26.17 3.49 21.24
CA VAL A 633 -25.59 3.23 22.56
C VAL A 633 -26.09 1.93 23.18
N TYR A 634 -25.21 1.21 23.89
CA TYR A 634 -25.60 0.12 24.77
C TYR A 634 -25.76 0.63 26.22
N VAL A 635 -27.00 0.65 26.69
CA VAL A 635 -27.39 1.32 27.93
C VAL A 635 -27.23 0.40 29.13
N MET A 636 -26.51 0.88 30.14
CA MET A 636 -26.29 0.17 31.40
C MET A 636 -27.55 0.14 32.30
N PRO A 637 -27.89 -1.01 32.91
CA PRO A 637 -29.18 -1.23 33.57
C PRO A 637 -29.18 -0.95 35.10
N ASN A 638 -28.08 -0.40 35.65
CA ASN A 638 -27.88 -0.19 37.08
C ASN A 638 -28.58 1.06 37.65
N LEU A 639 -29.87 1.21 37.31
CA LEU A 639 -30.75 2.19 37.94
C LEU A 639 -31.06 1.83 39.40
N VAL A 640 -31.77 2.71 40.09
CA VAL A 640 -32.32 2.44 41.43
C VAL A 640 -33.85 2.55 41.35
N PRO A 641 -34.59 1.42 41.40
CA PRO A 641 -34.13 0.02 41.43
C PRO A 641 -33.50 -0.45 40.10
N PRO A 642 -32.71 -1.54 40.09
CA PRO A 642 -32.07 -2.05 38.87
C PRO A 642 -33.09 -2.57 37.85
N VAL A 643 -32.74 -2.50 36.57
CA VAL A 643 -33.61 -2.95 35.48
C VAL A 643 -33.52 -4.47 35.32
N THR A 644 -34.40 -5.20 36.01
CA THR A 644 -34.42 -6.68 36.02
C THR A 644 -35.57 -7.30 35.20
N SER A 645 -36.40 -6.49 34.53
CA SER A 645 -37.52 -6.99 33.73
C SER A 645 -37.61 -6.33 32.36
N VAL A 646 -38.19 -7.05 31.40
CA VAL A 646 -38.41 -6.56 30.03
C VAL A 646 -39.23 -5.27 30.03
N LYS A 647 -40.29 -5.22 30.84
CA LYS A 647 -41.15 -4.04 30.97
C LYS A 647 -40.34 -2.82 31.43
N ALA A 648 -39.54 -2.95 32.48
CA ALA A 648 -38.73 -1.85 33.00
C ALA A 648 -37.70 -1.36 31.96
N ALA A 649 -37.09 -2.27 31.20
CA ALA A 649 -36.13 -1.91 30.15
C ALA A 649 -36.79 -1.12 29.01
N LEU A 650 -37.98 -1.54 28.57
CA LEU A 650 -38.74 -0.83 27.53
C LEU A 650 -39.22 0.53 28.02
N GLU A 651 -39.76 0.63 29.24
CA GLU A 651 -40.17 1.91 29.83
C GLU A 651 -38.99 2.88 29.98
N TYR A 652 -37.81 2.37 30.34
CA TYR A 652 -36.60 3.19 30.41
C TYR A 652 -36.16 3.68 29.03
N ARG A 653 -36.20 2.81 28.01
CA ARG A 653 -35.93 3.19 26.62
C ARG A 653 -36.83 4.33 26.14
N GLU A 654 -38.13 4.24 26.39
CA GLU A 654 -39.07 5.27 25.95
C GLU A 654 -38.85 6.60 26.68
N ARG A 655 -38.44 6.58 27.97
CA ARG A 655 -38.02 7.82 28.66
C ARG A 655 -36.78 8.45 28.04
N LEU A 656 -35.78 7.65 27.65
CA LEU A 656 -34.57 8.15 27.00
C LEU A 656 -34.86 8.72 25.60
N ARG A 657 -35.67 8.01 24.80
CA ARG A 657 -36.13 8.47 23.47
C ARG A 657 -36.91 9.77 23.54
N ALA A 658 -37.68 9.98 24.60
CA ALA A 658 -38.39 11.24 24.81
C ALA A 658 -37.45 12.43 25.08
N ILE A 659 -36.21 12.17 25.54
CA ILE A 659 -35.20 13.20 25.79
C ILE A 659 -34.37 13.46 24.53
N GLU A 660 -33.87 12.41 23.89
CA GLU A 660 -33.11 12.49 22.64
C GLU A 660 -33.57 11.37 21.68
N PRO A 661 -34.42 11.70 20.69
CA PRO A 661 -34.98 10.72 19.75
C PRO A 661 -34.00 10.29 18.66
N ASN A 662 -32.91 11.04 18.43
CA ASN A 662 -31.92 10.74 17.39
C ASN A 662 -30.80 9.81 17.88
N VAL A 663 -31.06 9.06 18.95
CA VAL A 663 -30.17 8.01 19.45
C VAL A 663 -30.90 6.68 19.52
N ASP A 664 -30.22 5.63 19.06
CA ASP A 664 -30.69 4.26 19.17
C ASP A 664 -30.17 3.62 20.47
N TYR A 665 -31.12 3.28 21.35
CA TYR A 665 -30.83 2.74 22.68
C TYR A 665 -30.98 1.21 22.68
N LEU A 666 -29.85 0.52 22.70
CA LEU A 666 -29.78 -0.92 22.91
C LEU A 666 -29.89 -1.19 24.42
N MET A 667 -31.02 -1.74 24.82
CA MET A 667 -31.30 -1.98 26.24
C MET A 667 -30.68 -3.29 26.72
N SER A 668 -30.35 -3.32 28.00
CA SER A 668 -29.84 -4.49 28.71
C SER A 668 -30.63 -4.75 29.99
N LEU A 669 -30.52 -5.97 30.52
CA LEU A 669 -31.03 -6.32 31.86
C LEU A 669 -29.87 -6.44 32.85
N TYR A 670 -30.13 -6.08 34.10
CA TYR A 670 -29.22 -6.31 35.21
C TYR A 670 -29.26 -7.79 35.59
N LEU A 671 -28.10 -8.46 35.65
CA LEU A 671 -28.02 -9.86 36.09
C LEU A 671 -28.45 -9.96 37.57
N HIS A 672 -29.60 -10.56 37.80
CA HIS A 672 -30.25 -10.67 39.10
C HIS A 672 -30.91 -12.05 39.23
N GLU A 673 -31.20 -12.49 40.45
CA GLU A 673 -31.89 -13.77 40.71
C GLU A 673 -33.27 -13.87 40.04
N ASP A 674 -33.88 -12.72 39.73
CA ASP A 674 -35.15 -12.66 38.98
C ASP A 674 -34.99 -12.96 37.48
N ILE A 675 -33.76 -12.95 36.95
CA ILE A 675 -33.51 -13.25 35.54
C ILE A 675 -33.50 -14.77 35.36
N THR A 676 -34.57 -15.32 34.80
CA THR A 676 -34.68 -16.75 34.46
C THR A 676 -34.50 -16.99 32.96
N PRO A 677 -34.30 -18.24 32.51
CA PRO A 677 -34.32 -18.57 31.07
C PRO A 677 -35.58 -18.07 30.33
N GLU A 678 -36.74 -18.07 30.98
CA GLU A 678 -37.98 -17.51 30.42
C GLU A 678 -37.85 -16.01 30.18
N VAL A 679 -37.30 -15.27 31.15
CA VAL A 679 -37.04 -13.82 31.00
C VAL A 679 -36.08 -13.56 29.85
N ILE A 680 -35.06 -14.38 29.65
CA ILE A 680 -34.12 -14.26 28.50
C ILE A 680 -34.85 -14.42 27.16
N ARG A 681 -35.76 -15.39 27.03
CA ARG A 681 -36.57 -15.56 25.82
C ARG A 681 -37.50 -14.37 25.57
N GLU A 682 -38.14 -13.86 26.62
CA GLU A 682 -38.99 -12.68 26.54
C GLU A 682 -38.19 -11.43 26.15
N ALA A 683 -37.00 -11.26 26.75
CA ALA A 683 -36.09 -10.16 26.49
C ALA A 683 -35.64 -10.15 25.03
N LYS A 684 -35.18 -11.30 24.50
CA LYS A 684 -34.79 -11.43 23.10
C LYS A 684 -35.93 -11.07 22.16
N LYS A 685 -37.15 -11.57 22.44
CA LYS A 685 -38.34 -11.27 21.65
C LYS A 685 -38.70 -9.78 21.66
N ALA A 686 -38.44 -9.08 22.77
CA ALA A 686 -38.67 -7.65 22.92
C ALA A 686 -37.55 -6.76 22.35
N GLY A 687 -36.49 -7.35 21.78
CA GLY A 687 -35.35 -6.62 21.22
C GLY A 687 -34.36 -6.12 22.27
N ILE A 688 -34.33 -6.72 23.47
CA ILE A 688 -33.27 -6.48 24.45
C ILE A 688 -32.01 -7.23 24.01
N THR A 689 -30.88 -6.54 24.05
CA THR A 689 -29.66 -7.00 23.39
C THR A 689 -28.82 -7.94 24.26
N GLY A 690 -28.80 -7.70 25.58
CA GLY A 690 -27.91 -8.42 26.47
C GLY A 690 -28.26 -8.31 27.95
N VAL A 691 -27.41 -8.91 28.76
CA VAL A 691 -27.47 -8.88 30.22
C VAL A 691 -26.12 -8.39 30.75
N LYS A 692 -26.16 -7.43 31.67
CA LYS A 692 -24.98 -6.85 32.30
C LYS A 692 -24.79 -7.41 33.72
N SER A 693 -23.62 -7.95 33.97
CA SER A 693 -23.19 -8.39 35.31
C SER A 693 -22.39 -7.30 36.00
N TYR A 694 -22.68 -7.10 37.29
CA TYR A 694 -21.89 -6.31 38.20
C TYR A 694 -21.48 -7.16 39.41
N PRO A 695 -20.21 -7.10 39.86
CA PRO A 695 -19.79 -7.75 41.09
C PRO A 695 -20.41 -7.03 42.30
N ALA A 696 -20.82 -7.82 43.32
CA ALA A 696 -21.51 -7.29 44.50
C ALA A 696 -20.71 -6.19 45.20
N GLY A 697 -21.29 -4.99 45.33
CA GLY A 697 -20.74 -3.88 46.12
C GLY A 697 -19.51 -3.17 45.54
N VAL A 698 -19.10 -3.48 44.31
CA VAL A 698 -17.88 -2.91 43.69
C VAL A 698 -18.14 -1.54 43.11
N THR A 699 -19.27 -1.34 42.44
CA THR A 699 -19.68 -0.06 41.78
C THR A 699 -20.93 0.55 42.39
N THR A 700 -21.25 1.80 42.03
CA THR A 700 -22.47 2.47 42.50
C THR A 700 -23.73 1.73 42.02
N ASN A 701 -24.66 1.44 42.94
CA ASN A 701 -25.88 0.64 42.76
C ASN A 701 -25.66 -0.86 42.49
N SER A 702 -24.51 -1.44 42.88
CA SER A 702 -24.21 -2.87 42.73
C SER A 702 -24.48 -3.73 43.99
N SER A 703 -25.29 -3.24 44.93
CA SER A 703 -25.58 -3.98 46.18
C SER A 703 -26.23 -5.35 45.95
N SER A 704 -26.88 -5.54 44.79
CA SER A 704 -27.48 -6.81 44.34
C SER A 704 -26.59 -7.56 43.33
N GLY A 705 -25.29 -7.29 43.28
CA GLY A 705 -24.36 -7.90 42.32
C GLY A 705 -24.02 -9.38 42.61
N VAL A 706 -23.28 -10.00 41.69
CA VAL A 706 -23.03 -11.44 41.69
C VAL A 706 -21.77 -11.80 42.50
N LEU A 707 -21.89 -12.75 43.43
CA LEU A 707 -20.76 -13.34 44.17
C LEU A 707 -20.25 -14.64 43.54
N SER A 708 -21.12 -15.38 42.85
CA SER A 708 -20.78 -16.58 42.07
C SER A 708 -21.68 -16.66 40.84
N TYR A 709 -21.09 -16.99 39.70
CA TYR A 709 -21.82 -17.11 38.43
C TYR A 709 -22.55 -18.44 38.24
N GLU A 710 -22.25 -19.45 39.07
CA GLU A 710 -22.81 -20.79 38.92
C GLU A 710 -24.35 -20.87 38.97
N PRO A 711 -25.04 -20.15 39.88
CA PRO A 711 -26.50 -20.08 39.88
C PRO A 711 -27.11 -19.56 38.57
N PHE A 712 -26.34 -18.77 37.80
CA PHE A 712 -26.78 -18.15 36.56
C PHE A 712 -26.43 -18.99 35.31
N TYR A 713 -25.79 -20.14 35.46
CA TYR A 713 -25.49 -21.02 34.32
C TYR A 713 -26.71 -21.41 33.47
N PRO A 714 -27.91 -21.68 34.03
CA PRO A 714 -29.11 -21.88 33.22
C PRO A 714 -29.47 -20.66 32.37
N VAL A 715 -29.28 -19.45 32.91
CA VAL A 715 -29.50 -18.17 32.21
C VAL A 715 -28.50 -18.01 31.08
N PHE A 716 -27.22 -18.28 31.32
CA PHE A 716 -26.16 -18.18 30.33
C PHE A 716 -26.31 -19.20 29.19
N ALA A 717 -26.72 -20.43 29.51
CA ALA A 717 -27.07 -21.43 28.51
C ALA A 717 -28.24 -20.98 27.63
N GLU A 718 -29.22 -20.27 28.20
CA GLU A 718 -30.32 -19.72 27.42
C GLU A 718 -29.89 -18.50 26.59
N MET A 719 -29.07 -17.61 27.15
CA MET A 719 -28.49 -16.48 26.41
C MET A 719 -27.69 -16.95 25.21
N GLU A 720 -26.90 -18.02 25.35
CA GLU A 720 -26.15 -18.65 24.26
C GLU A 720 -27.09 -19.11 23.14
N LYS A 721 -28.19 -19.80 23.48
CA LYS A 721 -29.21 -20.24 22.50
C LYS A 721 -29.93 -19.09 21.82
N GLN A 722 -30.27 -18.03 22.56
CA GLN A 722 -30.93 -16.84 22.03
C GLN A 722 -29.96 -15.90 21.31
N ASN A 723 -28.66 -16.24 21.30
CA ASN A 723 -27.60 -15.40 20.78
C ASN A 723 -27.69 -13.98 21.39
N MET A 724 -27.77 -13.90 22.71
CA MET A 724 -27.71 -12.67 23.50
C MET A 724 -26.28 -12.47 24.04
N ILE A 725 -25.99 -11.24 24.47
CA ILE A 725 -24.65 -10.85 24.90
C ILE A 725 -24.59 -10.75 26.43
N LEU A 726 -23.55 -11.34 27.01
CA LEU A 726 -23.21 -11.20 28.43
C LEU A 726 -22.10 -10.17 28.56
N ASN A 727 -22.42 -9.04 29.16
CA ASN A 727 -21.49 -7.97 29.46
C ASN A 727 -20.98 -8.11 30.89
N LEU A 728 -19.68 -8.19 31.07
CA LEU A 728 -19.06 -8.45 32.37
C LEU A 728 -18.26 -7.25 32.85
N HIS A 729 -18.64 -6.69 33.99
CA HIS A 729 -17.76 -5.81 34.75
C HIS A 729 -16.62 -6.64 35.35
N GLY A 730 -15.40 -6.44 34.84
CA GLY A 730 -14.27 -7.37 35.00
C GLY A 730 -13.51 -7.30 36.33
N GLU A 731 -14.16 -7.26 37.49
CA GLU A 731 -13.47 -7.10 38.79
C GLU A 731 -13.96 -8.06 39.89
N VAL A 732 -13.06 -8.43 40.80
CA VAL A 732 -13.39 -9.09 42.07
C VAL A 732 -13.57 -8.05 43.19
N PRO A 733 -14.58 -8.18 44.08
CA PRO A 733 -14.71 -7.30 45.24
C PRO A 733 -13.45 -7.27 46.11
N SER A 734 -13.06 -6.07 46.54
CA SER A 734 -11.91 -5.89 47.43
C SER A 734 -12.12 -6.60 48.77
N THR A 735 -11.05 -7.19 49.31
CA THR A 735 -11.06 -7.81 50.63
C THR A 735 -11.36 -6.75 51.70
N PRO A 736 -12.32 -6.98 52.63
CA PRO A 736 -12.63 -6.05 53.70
C PRO A 736 -11.39 -5.73 54.56
N ALA A 737 -11.25 -4.47 54.96
CA ALA A 737 -10.05 -3.97 55.68
C ALA A 737 -9.81 -4.65 57.05
N ASP A 738 -10.83 -5.23 57.65
CA ASP A 738 -10.82 -5.96 58.91
C ASP A 738 -10.55 -7.47 58.76
N THR A 739 -10.37 -7.96 57.52
CA THR A 739 -10.10 -9.38 57.24
C THR A 739 -8.64 -9.73 57.57
N HIS A 740 -8.41 -10.73 58.41
CA HIS A 740 -7.06 -11.16 58.79
C HIS A 740 -6.36 -11.94 57.66
N VAL A 741 -5.13 -11.55 57.29
CA VAL A 741 -4.39 -12.05 56.10
C VAL A 741 -4.20 -13.58 56.08
N SER A 742 -4.21 -14.24 57.24
CA SER A 742 -4.12 -15.71 57.33
C SER A 742 -5.39 -16.45 56.87
N SER A 743 -6.47 -15.74 56.55
CA SER A 743 -7.77 -16.32 56.15
C SER A 743 -8.00 -16.35 54.64
N THR A 744 -7.15 -15.68 53.84
CA THR A 744 -7.27 -15.68 52.38
C THR A 744 -6.15 -16.53 51.75
N LYS A 745 -6.51 -17.62 51.07
CA LYS A 745 -5.53 -18.53 50.43
C LYS A 745 -4.75 -17.87 49.29
N ASP A 746 -5.36 -16.87 48.64
CA ASP A 746 -4.86 -16.27 47.39
C ASP A 746 -4.40 -14.80 47.57
N GLY A 747 -4.19 -14.36 48.81
CA GLY A 747 -3.84 -12.97 49.15
C GLY A 747 -5.05 -12.04 49.28
N ALA A 748 -4.80 -10.74 49.51
CA ALA A 748 -5.86 -9.73 49.61
C ALA A 748 -6.19 -9.14 48.22
N ILE A 749 -7.48 -9.00 47.91
CA ILE A 749 -7.95 -8.30 46.71
C ILE A 749 -8.01 -6.81 47.01
N THR A 750 -7.30 -6.03 46.21
CA THR A 750 -7.29 -4.57 46.20
C THR A 750 -7.79 -4.06 44.86
N ILE A 751 -8.02 -2.75 44.74
CA ILE A 751 -8.42 -2.14 43.48
C ILE A 751 -7.36 -2.31 42.36
N LEU A 752 -6.11 -2.63 42.71
CA LEU A 752 -5.01 -2.81 41.75
C LEU A 752 -4.98 -4.23 41.15
N ASN A 753 -5.39 -5.25 41.90
CA ASN A 753 -5.38 -6.65 41.43
C ASN A 753 -6.78 -7.23 41.19
N ALA A 754 -7.85 -6.46 41.43
CA ALA A 754 -9.23 -6.90 41.29
C ALA A 754 -9.58 -7.43 39.88
N GLU A 755 -9.10 -6.75 38.83
CA GLU A 755 -9.34 -7.18 37.45
C GLU A 755 -8.52 -8.42 37.07
N PRO A 756 -7.17 -8.46 37.28
CA PRO A 756 -6.40 -9.70 37.11
C PRO A 756 -6.97 -10.91 37.84
N ALA A 757 -7.47 -10.73 39.07
CA ALA A 757 -8.08 -11.79 39.86
C ALA A 757 -9.42 -12.29 39.27
N PHE A 758 -10.10 -11.49 38.44
CA PHE A 758 -11.34 -11.86 37.76
C PHE A 758 -11.10 -12.70 36.50
N LEU A 759 -9.95 -12.54 35.84
CA LEU A 759 -9.65 -13.16 34.53
C LEU A 759 -9.78 -14.70 34.50
N PRO A 760 -9.43 -15.46 35.56
CA PRO A 760 -9.69 -16.90 35.59
C PRO A 760 -11.19 -17.24 35.51
N THR A 761 -12.03 -16.46 36.20
CA THR A 761 -13.50 -16.62 36.15
C THR A 761 -14.02 -16.29 34.74
N PHE A 762 -13.52 -15.22 34.14
CA PHE A 762 -13.84 -14.85 32.76
C PHE A 762 -13.51 -15.96 31.75
N LYS A 763 -12.28 -16.51 31.80
CA LYS A 763 -11.86 -17.62 30.94
C LYS A 763 -12.69 -18.89 31.19
N SER A 764 -13.04 -19.17 32.44
CA SER A 764 -13.89 -20.31 32.81
C SER A 764 -15.31 -20.18 32.23
N LEU A 765 -15.90 -18.98 32.26
CA LEU A 765 -17.21 -18.72 31.64
C LEU A 765 -17.17 -18.99 30.14
N HIS A 766 -16.17 -18.47 29.42
CA HIS A 766 -16.00 -18.76 27.99
C HIS A 766 -15.79 -20.25 27.71
N ALA A 767 -14.93 -20.93 28.49
CA ALA A 767 -14.69 -22.36 28.31
C ALA A 767 -15.97 -23.20 28.52
N LYS A 768 -16.88 -22.76 29.39
CA LYS A 768 -18.13 -23.45 29.69
C LYS A 768 -19.23 -23.15 28.67
N PHE A 769 -19.26 -21.92 28.13
CA PHE A 769 -20.23 -21.45 27.14
C PHE A 769 -19.47 -20.89 25.93
N PRO A 770 -18.88 -21.76 25.09
CA PRO A 770 -17.97 -21.32 24.03
C PRO A 770 -18.66 -20.47 22.95
N ASN A 771 -19.98 -20.57 22.79
CA ASN A 771 -20.73 -19.81 21.80
C ASN A 771 -21.46 -18.60 22.41
N LEU A 772 -21.51 -18.48 23.74
CA LEU A 772 -22.07 -17.30 24.39
C LEU A 772 -21.22 -16.09 24.02
N ARG A 773 -21.87 -15.04 23.50
CA ARG A 773 -21.17 -13.80 23.20
C ARG A 773 -20.88 -13.06 24.50
N ILE A 774 -19.60 -12.88 24.83
CA ILE A 774 -19.16 -12.26 26.09
C ILE A 774 -18.34 -11.01 25.78
N ILE A 775 -18.62 -9.94 26.50
CA ILE A 775 -17.80 -8.72 26.50
C ILE A 775 -17.14 -8.57 27.87
N LEU A 776 -15.81 -8.52 27.90
CA LEU A 776 -15.09 -7.99 29.05
C LEU A 776 -15.11 -6.46 28.94
N GLU A 777 -15.93 -5.84 29.77
CA GLU A 777 -16.13 -4.39 29.74
C GLU A 777 -14.83 -3.68 30.18
N HIS A 778 -14.67 -2.40 29.81
CA HIS A 778 -13.65 -1.45 30.31
C HIS A 778 -12.30 -2.05 30.70
N CYS A 779 -11.69 -2.79 29.77
CA CYS A 779 -10.37 -3.37 29.97
C CYS A 779 -9.39 -2.30 30.44
N SER A 780 -8.73 -2.57 31.57
CA SER A 780 -7.85 -1.60 32.24
C SER A 780 -6.43 -2.12 32.47
N THR A 781 -6.14 -3.35 32.03
CA THR A 781 -4.81 -3.98 32.06
C THR A 781 -4.45 -4.65 30.76
N SER A 782 -3.14 -4.72 30.52
CA SER A 782 -2.51 -5.64 29.54
C SER A 782 -3.01 -7.09 29.72
N ALA A 783 -3.10 -7.57 30.96
CA ALA A 783 -3.58 -8.92 31.27
C ALA A 783 -5.04 -9.15 30.84
N ALA A 784 -5.93 -8.15 30.97
CA ALA A 784 -7.30 -8.23 30.49
C ALA A 784 -7.36 -8.33 28.95
N LEU A 785 -6.54 -7.54 28.25
CA LEU A 785 -6.43 -7.61 26.79
C LEU A 785 -5.95 -8.99 26.32
N GLU A 786 -4.93 -9.55 26.98
CA GLU A 786 -4.45 -10.91 26.69
C GLU A 786 -5.52 -11.96 26.98
N ALA A 787 -6.27 -11.83 28.08
CA ALA A 787 -7.34 -12.75 28.41
C ALA A 787 -8.45 -12.76 27.35
N VAL A 788 -8.84 -11.60 26.82
CA VAL A 788 -9.80 -11.48 25.71
C VAL A 788 -9.22 -12.12 24.44
N ARG A 789 -7.97 -11.80 24.08
CA ARG A 789 -7.30 -12.36 22.89
C ARG A 789 -7.18 -13.88 22.94
N ALA A 790 -6.98 -14.46 24.12
CA ALA A 790 -6.88 -15.89 24.33
C ALA A 790 -8.21 -16.65 24.22
N CYS A 791 -9.35 -15.95 24.18
CA CYS A 791 -10.67 -16.56 24.02
C CYS A 791 -11.06 -16.68 22.52
N GLY A 792 -12.09 -17.48 22.22
CA GLY A 792 -12.63 -17.66 20.88
C GLY A 792 -13.32 -16.40 20.30
N PRO A 793 -13.84 -16.48 19.05
CA PRO A 793 -14.44 -15.33 18.35
C PRO A 793 -15.76 -14.83 18.97
N SER A 794 -16.35 -15.58 19.90
CA SER A 794 -17.51 -15.17 20.69
C SER A 794 -17.17 -14.16 21.79
N VAL A 795 -15.90 -13.79 21.95
CA VAL A 795 -15.43 -12.92 23.03
C VAL A 795 -14.73 -11.68 22.48
N SER A 796 -15.11 -10.51 23.01
CA SER A 796 -14.51 -9.21 22.72
C SER A 796 -14.32 -8.40 24.01
N GLY A 797 -13.65 -7.25 23.93
CA GLY A 797 -13.50 -6.33 25.05
C GLY A 797 -13.85 -4.90 24.66
N THR A 798 -14.35 -4.11 25.62
CA THR A 798 -14.47 -2.66 25.44
C THR A 798 -13.27 -1.95 26.05
N ILE A 799 -12.80 -0.90 25.37
CA ILE A 799 -11.79 0.02 25.92
C ILE A 799 -12.45 1.37 26.13
N THR A 800 -12.23 1.90 27.32
CA THR A 800 -12.86 3.12 27.80
C THR A 800 -12.02 4.35 27.50
N ALA A 801 -12.68 5.43 27.06
CA ALA A 801 -12.01 6.65 26.60
C ALA A 801 -11.02 7.22 27.63
N HIS A 802 -11.38 7.24 28.92
CA HIS A 802 -10.51 7.79 29.96
C HIS A 802 -9.36 6.86 30.38
N HIS A 803 -9.47 5.54 30.19
CA HIS A 803 -8.36 4.61 30.48
C HIS A 803 -7.18 4.75 29.51
N LEU A 804 -7.40 5.37 28.35
CA LEU A 804 -6.33 5.67 27.40
C LEU A 804 -5.42 6.83 27.85
N SER A 805 -5.88 7.64 28.81
CA SER A 805 -5.13 8.79 29.32
C SER A 805 -4.65 8.58 30.76
N LEU A 806 -5.52 8.00 31.60
CA LEU A 806 -5.30 7.90 33.04
C LEU A 806 -4.32 6.79 33.44
N VAL A 807 -3.64 7.02 34.57
CA VAL A 807 -2.94 6.03 35.39
C VAL A 807 -3.31 6.22 36.86
N ILE A 808 -2.72 5.42 37.74
CA ILE A 808 -2.98 5.41 39.19
C ILE A 808 -2.88 6.80 39.84
N ASP A 809 -1.85 7.55 39.48
CA ASP A 809 -1.56 8.86 40.08
C ASP A 809 -2.65 9.89 39.76
N ASP A 810 -3.29 9.77 38.60
CA ASP A 810 -4.32 10.73 38.16
C ASP A 810 -5.60 10.59 38.97
N TRP A 811 -6.13 9.37 39.11
CA TRP A 811 -7.38 9.15 39.86
C TRP A 811 -7.19 9.13 41.37
N ALA A 812 -5.97 8.86 41.85
CA ALA A 812 -5.65 9.02 43.25
C ALA A 812 -5.61 10.52 43.64
N GLY A 813 -5.17 11.39 42.72
CA GLY A 813 -5.08 12.84 42.92
C GLY A 813 -6.38 13.61 42.64
N ASP A 814 -7.20 13.16 41.69
CA ASP A 814 -8.48 13.78 41.34
C ASP A 814 -9.66 12.80 41.49
N PRO A 815 -10.58 13.01 42.45
CA PRO A 815 -11.73 12.13 42.62
C PRO A 815 -12.65 12.11 41.40
N PHE A 816 -12.61 13.11 40.50
CA PHE A 816 -13.36 13.09 39.25
C PHE A 816 -12.83 12.08 38.23
N CYS A 817 -11.57 11.65 38.36
CA CYS A 817 -10.95 10.60 37.56
C CYS A 817 -11.15 9.19 38.16
N PHE A 818 -11.75 9.08 39.36
CA PHE A 818 -12.01 7.79 40.00
C PHE A 818 -13.14 6.99 39.33
N CYS A 819 -12.78 5.94 38.59
CA CYS A 819 -13.64 4.92 37.99
C CYS A 819 -13.41 3.54 38.64
N LYS A 820 -14.15 2.52 38.19
CA LYS A 820 -13.90 1.11 38.53
C LYS A 820 -14.24 0.22 37.33
N PRO A 821 -13.36 -0.71 36.92
CA PRO A 821 -11.97 -0.82 37.33
C PRO A 821 -11.22 0.47 37.09
N VAL A 822 -10.24 0.71 37.95
CA VAL A 822 -9.37 1.88 37.82
C VAL A 822 -8.34 1.66 36.74
N ALA A 823 -7.93 2.73 36.08
CA ALA A 823 -6.69 2.76 35.32
C ALA A 823 -5.50 2.45 36.27
N LYS A 824 -4.51 1.70 35.80
CA LYS A 824 -3.44 1.17 36.66
C LYS A 824 -2.10 1.82 36.35
N THR A 825 -1.26 1.17 35.58
CA THR A 825 0.11 1.65 35.33
C THR A 825 0.25 2.29 33.95
N PRO A 826 1.32 3.07 33.71
CA PRO A 826 1.65 3.54 32.36
C PRO A 826 1.76 2.41 31.33
N GLU A 827 2.30 1.25 31.72
CA GLU A 827 2.41 0.08 30.85
C GLU A 827 1.04 -0.48 30.45
N ASP A 828 0.09 -0.50 31.39
CA ASP A 828 -1.29 -0.90 31.08
C ASP A 828 -1.96 0.11 30.14
N ARG A 829 -1.81 1.41 30.38
CA ARG A 829 -2.31 2.46 29.46
C ARG A 829 -1.71 2.29 28.05
N ASP A 830 -0.41 2.07 27.97
CA ASP A 830 0.30 1.92 26.70
C ASP A 830 -0.14 0.64 25.97
N ALA A 831 -0.44 -0.43 26.70
CA ALA A 831 -1.04 -1.65 26.13
C ALA A 831 -2.45 -1.39 25.58
N LEU A 832 -3.25 -0.55 26.25
CA LEU A 832 -4.58 -0.16 25.77
C LEU A 832 -4.47 0.68 24.49
N LEU A 833 -3.57 1.67 24.42
CA LEU A 833 -3.32 2.48 23.23
C LEU A 833 -2.94 1.59 22.02
N LYS A 834 -2.01 0.66 22.21
CA LYS A 834 -1.64 -0.32 21.19
C LYS A 834 -2.82 -1.19 20.76
N ALA A 835 -3.69 -1.57 21.70
CA ALA A 835 -4.86 -2.38 21.39
C ALA A 835 -5.95 -1.62 20.60
N VAL A 836 -6.04 -0.30 20.73
CA VAL A 836 -6.93 0.53 19.88
C VAL A 836 -6.50 0.40 18.42
N VAL A 837 -5.21 0.60 18.13
CA VAL A 837 -4.70 0.62 16.74
C VAL A 837 -4.51 -0.76 16.12
N SER A 838 -4.39 -1.81 16.93
CA SER A 838 -4.20 -3.21 16.47
C SER A 838 -5.41 -4.11 16.74
N SER A 839 -6.59 -3.53 16.94
CA SER A 839 -7.77 -4.25 17.43
C SER A 839 -8.25 -5.35 16.48
N ASN A 840 -8.30 -5.09 15.17
CA ASN A 840 -8.85 -5.98 14.14
C ASN A 840 -10.23 -6.57 14.53
N GLY A 841 -11.09 -5.76 15.14
CA GLY A 841 -12.43 -6.16 15.58
C GLY A 841 -12.51 -6.83 16.95
N ARG A 842 -11.40 -7.02 17.66
CA ARG A 842 -11.38 -7.67 18.99
C ARG A 842 -11.75 -6.71 20.13
N PHE A 843 -11.35 -5.45 20.02
CA PHE A 843 -11.61 -4.37 20.97
C PHE A 843 -12.32 -3.20 20.30
N PHE A 844 -13.27 -2.58 21.00
CA PHE A 844 -14.00 -1.43 20.46
C PHE A 844 -14.42 -0.46 21.57
N LEU A 845 -14.89 0.72 21.16
CA LEU A 845 -15.25 1.79 22.09
C LEU A 845 -16.40 1.38 23.01
N GLY A 846 -16.17 1.51 24.32
CA GLY A 846 -17.23 1.60 25.33
C GLY A 846 -16.85 2.69 26.31
N THR A 847 -17.47 3.86 26.20
CA THR A 847 -16.96 5.10 26.81
C THR A 847 -16.97 5.08 28.32
N ASP A 848 -17.74 4.16 28.92
CA ASP A 848 -18.06 4.08 30.33
C ASP A 848 -18.42 5.46 30.89
N SER A 849 -19.15 6.26 30.09
CA SER A 849 -19.60 7.58 30.52
C SER A 849 -20.57 7.39 31.69
N ALA A 850 -20.07 7.64 32.90
CA ALA A 850 -20.70 7.28 34.15
C ALA A 850 -20.92 8.52 35.03
N PRO A 851 -21.99 9.28 34.78
CA PRO A 851 -22.26 10.52 35.51
C PRO A 851 -22.67 10.25 36.96
N HIS A 852 -22.22 11.17 37.82
CA HIS A 852 -22.63 11.32 39.22
C HIS A 852 -22.74 12.80 39.55
N PRO A 853 -23.61 13.20 40.50
CA PRO A 853 -23.64 14.57 40.99
C PRO A 853 -22.25 15.01 41.47
N SER A 854 -21.84 16.23 41.16
CA SER A 854 -20.54 16.79 41.53
C SER A 854 -20.25 16.66 43.04
N THR A 855 -21.29 16.79 43.86
CA THR A 855 -21.25 16.61 45.33
C THR A 855 -20.95 15.16 45.75
N LYS A 856 -21.33 14.14 44.97
CA LYS A 856 -21.00 12.73 45.26
C LYS A 856 -19.58 12.34 44.84
N LYS A 857 -18.92 13.18 44.04
CA LYS A 857 -17.50 13.07 43.72
C LYS A 857 -16.62 13.82 44.72
N ARG A 858 -17.15 14.86 45.41
CA ARG A 858 -16.42 15.69 46.40
C ARG A 858 -16.83 15.49 47.87
N GLY A 859 -17.86 14.69 48.15
CA GLY A 859 -18.62 14.71 49.40
C GLY A 859 -17.99 14.00 50.61
N GLU A 860 -18.67 14.13 51.75
CA GLU A 860 -18.24 13.69 53.11
C GLU A 860 -18.25 12.15 53.34
N ASP A 861 -18.92 11.37 52.47
CA ASP A 861 -19.04 9.90 52.52
C ASP A 861 -18.05 9.19 51.55
N LYS A 862 -18.40 7.99 51.04
CA LYS A 862 -17.62 7.25 50.03
C LYS A 862 -17.74 7.91 48.65
N VAL A 863 -16.59 8.24 48.04
CA VAL A 863 -16.49 8.80 46.68
C VAL A 863 -17.14 7.86 45.65
N ALA A 864 -18.05 8.39 44.84
CA ALA A 864 -18.70 7.61 43.79
C ALA A 864 -17.73 7.24 42.66
N ALA A 865 -17.72 5.96 42.26
CA ALA A 865 -16.93 5.47 41.14
C ALA A 865 -17.66 5.70 39.81
N GLY A 866 -16.96 6.31 38.86
CA GLY A 866 -17.44 6.63 37.51
C GLY A 866 -16.86 7.95 37.02
N VAL A 867 -16.49 7.99 35.74
CA VAL A 867 -15.97 9.18 35.06
C VAL A 867 -16.97 9.55 33.97
N PHE A 868 -17.33 10.82 33.87
CA PHE A 868 -18.27 11.30 32.86
C PHE A 868 -17.49 11.77 31.62
N THR A 869 -17.63 11.04 30.50
CA THR A 869 -16.85 11.25 29.26
C THR A 869 -17.67 11.85 28.12
N GLN A 870 -18.99 11.84 28.20
CA GLN A 870 -19.81 12.67 27.30
C GLN A 870 -19.76 14.13 27.78
N PRO A 871 -19.88 15.16 26.92
CA PRO A 871 -20.10 15.11 25.46
C PRO A 871 -18.83 15.01 24.60
N TYR A 872 -17.65 14.68 25.13
CA TYR A 872 -16.38 14.80 24.38
C TYR A 872 -15.68 13.45 24.13
N ALA A 873 -16.44 12.35 24.15
CA ALA A 873 -15.91 11.00 24.23
C ALA A 873 -14.92 10.66 23.10
N LEU A 874 -15.23 10.99 21.85
CA LEU A 874 -14.36 10.73 20.71
C LEU A 874 -13.11 11.61 20.71
N GLY A 875 -13.26 12.87 21.13
CA GLY A 875 -12.13 13.79 21.29
C GLY A 875 -11.09 13.30 22.30
N TYR A 876 -11.54 12.71 23.41
CA TYR A 876 -10.62 12.11 24.39
C TYR A 876 -9.81 10.96 23.80
N VAL A 877 -10.41 10.14 22.93
CA VAL A 877 -9.68 9.05 22.27
C VAL A 877 -8.65 9.61 21.29
N LEU A 878 -9.01 10.60 20.47
CA LEU A 878 -8.07 11.24 19.55
C LEU A 878 -6.89 11.90 20.27
N ASP A 879 -7.16 12.61 21.37
CA ASP A 879 -6.11 13.22 22.20
C ASP A 879 -5.17 12.15 22.81
N ALA A 880 -5.72 11.02 23.25
CA ALA A 880 -4.93 9.94 23.81
C ALA A 880 -4.06 9.23 22.75
N LEU A 881 -4.59 9.03 21.54
CA LEU A 881 -3.81 8.50 20.41
C LEU A 881 -2.68 9.46 20.03
N LYS A 882 -2.96 10.77 19.99
CA LYS A 882 -1.93 11.79 19.73
C LYS A 882 -0.82 11.72 20.77
N THR A 883 -1.20 11.69 22.04
CA THR A 883 -0.26 11.55 23.16
C THR A 883 0.53 10.24 23.07
N GLY A 884 -0.09 9.16 22.59
CA GLY A 884 0.57 7.87 22.33
C GLY A 884 1.65 7.96 21.25
N ILE A 885 1.37 8.68 20.17
CA ILE A 885 2.33 8.96 19.09
C ILE A 885 3.48 9.82 19.59
N GLU A 886 3.18 10.95 20.25
CA GLU A 886 4.19 11.87 20.81
C GLU A 886 5.12 11.18 21.81
N ARG A 887 4.62 10.15 22.52
CA ARG A 887 5.40 9.34 23.47
C ARG A 887 6.13 8.15 22.82
N GLY A 888 5.95 7.90 21.52
CA GLY A 888 6.51 6.75 20.80
C GLY A 888 5.92 5.40 21.23
N VAL A 889 4.70 5.38 21.75
CA VAL A 889 4.00 4.16 22.21
C VAL A 889 3.34 3.43 21.04
N ILE A 890 2.79 4.19 20.11
CA ILE A 890 2.16 3.74 18.85
C ILE A 890 2.74 4.59 17.72
N GLU A 891 2.78 4.05 16.50
CA GLU A 891 3.26 4.80 15.35
C GLU A 891 2.11 5.58 14.72
N GLU A 892 2.42 6.74 14.13
CA GLU A 892 1.43 7.59 13.48
C GLU A 892 0.69 6.88 12.35
N LYS A 893 1.41 6.05 11.59
CA LYS A 893 0.87 5.21 10.51
C LYS A 893 -0.17 4.19 11.00
N ASP A 894 -0.13 3.81 12.28
CA ASP A 894 -1.08 2.84 12.85
C ASP A 894 -2.45 3.49 13.13
N VAL A 895 -2.53 4.82 13.16
CA VAL A 895 -3.78 5.58 13.38
C VAL A 895 -4.39 5.97 12.04
N THR A 896 -5.06 5.01 11.41
CA THR A 896 -5.74 5.20 10.12
C THR A 896 -7.22 5.54 10.29
N GLN A 897 -7.84 6.10 9.24
CA GLN A 897 -9.30 6.28 9.23
C GLN A 897 -10.03 4.96 9.43
N GLU A 898 -9.63 3.87 8.77
CA GLU A 898 -10.22 2.53 8.98
C GLU A 898 -10.13 2.09 10.44
N THR A 899 -8.97 2.28 11.08
CA THR A 899 -8.77 1.95 12.49
C THR A 899 -9.70 2.76 13.39
N LEU A 900 -9.88 4.06 13.11
CA LEU A 900 -10.79 4.95 13.86
C LEU A 900 -12.26 4.58 13.63
N GLU A 901 -12.71 4.41 12.37
CA GLU A 901 -14.07 4.00 12.02
C GLU A 901 -14.41 2.62 12.63
N GLY A 902 -13.44 1.71 12.57
CA GLY A 902 -13.45 0.41 13.21
C GLY A 902 -13.71 0.51 14.71
N PHE A 903 -12.79 1.16 15.42
CA PHE A 903 -12.81 1.26 16.88
C PHE A 903 -14.02 2.04 17.40
N PHE A 904 -14.40 3.15 16.75
CA PHE A 904 -15.49 4.02 17.18
C PHE A 904 -16.88 3.45 16.90
N GLY A 905 -17.03 2.50 15.97
CA GLY A 905 -18.35 1.92 15.81
C GLY A 905 -18.42 0.61 15.04
N ALA A 906 -17.71 0.45 13.92
CA ALA A 906 -17.95 -0.68 13.03
C ALA A 906 -17.71 -2.04 13.72
N TYR A 907 -16.66 -2.15 14.54
CA TYR A 907 -16.34 -3.37 15.28
C TYR A 907 -17.40 -3.71 16.32
N GLY A 908 -17.85 -2.71 17.09
CA GLY A 908 -18.90 -2.90 18.09
C GLY A 908 -20.23 -3.28 17.45
N ARG A 909 -20.66 -2.57 16.40
CA ARG A 909 -21.91 -2.88 15.66
C ARG A 909 -21.90 -4.31 15.12
N LYS A 910 -20.78 -4.74 14.54
CA LYS A 910 -20.57 -6.11 14.06
C LYS A 910 -20.69 -7.13 15.19
N PHE A 911 -20.03 -6.92 16.32
CA PHE A 911 -20.10 -7.83 17.46
C PHE A 911 -21.51 -7.90 18.06
N TYR A 912 -22.20 -6.75 18.17
CA TYR A 912 -23.56 -6.65 18.67
C TYR A 912 -24.63 -7.11 17.67
N GLN A 913 -24.26 -7.29 16.39
CA GLN A 913 -25.16 -7.62 15.28
C GLN A 913 -26.27 -6.60 15.09
N VAL A 914 -25.90 -5.32 15.17
CA VAL A 914 -26.78 -4.18 14.93
C VAL A 914 -26.31 -3.39 13.71
N LYS A 915 -27.25 -2.74 13.04
CA LYS A 915 -26.96 -1.86 11.91
C LYS A 915 -27.07 -0.40 12.35
N ASP A 916 -26.36 0.47 11.66
CA ASP A 916 -26.67 1.89 11.66
C ASP A 916 -27.67 2.13 10.52
N GLU A 917 -28.94 2.33 10.86
CA GLU A 917 -29.97 2.56 9.84
C GLU A 917 -29.95 4.00 9.33
N ARG A 918 -29.36 4.93 10.09
CA ARG A 918 -29.33 6.35 9.74
C ARG A 918 -28.14 6.70 8.86
N ASN A 919 -27.04 5.95 8.98
CA ASN A 919 -25.78 6.20 8.25
C ASN A 919 -25.31 7.66 8.37
N GLU A 920 -25.54 8.27 9.53
CA GLU A 920 -25.13 9.65 9.80
C GLU A 920 -23.61 9.75 9.90
N ARG A 921 -23.07 10.90 9.52
CA ARG A 921 -21.65 11.21 9.64
C ARG A 921 -21.44 12.39 10.57
N ILE A 922 -20.26 12.44 11.15
CA ILE A 922 -19.80 13.49 12.05
C ILE A 922 -18.47 14.03 11.55
N LEU A 923 -18.26 15.32 11.72
CA LEU A 923 -16.99 15.99 11.53
C LEU A 923 -16.44 16.34 12.91
N LEU A 924 -15.35 15.68 13.30
CA LEU A 924 -14.60 16.02 14.51
C LEU A 924 -13.64 17.15 14.17
N LYS A 925 -13.76 18.29 14.86
CA LYS A 925 -12.88 19.45 14.69
C LYS A 925 -12.11 19.74 15.97
N LYS A 926 -10.84 20.07 15.83
CA LYS A 926 -10.02 20.56 16.93
C LYS A 926 -10.49 21.97 17.30
N SER A 927 -11.24 22.08 18.40
CA SER A 927 -11.84 23.35 18.80
C SER A 927 -10.89 24.15 19.70
N SER A 928 -10.94 25.48 19.59
CA SER A 928 -10.32 26.36 20.59
C SER A 928 -11.11 26.37 21.91
N GLU A 929 -12.34 25.85 21.92
CA GLU A 929 -13.20 25.76 23.09
C GLU A 929 -12.69 24.72 24.09
N LYS A 930 -12.83 25.06 25.37
CA LYS A 930 -12.44 24.20 26.49
C LYS A 930 -13.61 23.36 26.95
N ILE A 931 -13.32 22.15 27.42
CA ILE A 931 -14.27 21.28 28.10
C ILE A 931 -14.87 22.05 29.27
N VAL A 932 -16.20 22.07 29.36
CA VAL A 932 -16.90 22.83 30.40
C VAL A 932 -16.51 22.37 31.82
N ASP A 933 -16.35 23.32 32.73
CA ASP A 933 -16.02 23.03 34.14
C ASP A 933 -17.07 22.17 34.84
N VAL A 934 -18.34 22.43 34.51
CA VAL A 934 -19.53 21.79 35.05
C VAL A 934 -20.61 21.78 33.99
N LEU A 935 -21.19 20.62 33.72
CA LEU A 935 -22.41 20.46 32.95
C LEU A 935 -23.63 20.71 33.84
N LYS A 936 -24.45 21.69 33.46
CA LYS A 936 -25.69 22.10 34.13
C LYS A 936 -26.72 22.53 33.09
N LYS A 937 -28.00 22.48 33.44
CA LYS A 937 -29.11 22.91 32.57
C LYS A 937 -30.16 23.63 33.40
N ASP A 938 -30.70 24.72 32.86
CA ASP A 938 -31.71 25.52 33.56
C ASP A 938 -32.93 24.67 33.94
N GLY A 939 -33.32 24.75 35.21
CA GLY A 939 -34.42 23.96 35.76
C GLY A 939 -34.04 22.54 36.22
N ILE A 940 -32.77 22.13 36.12
CA ILE A 940 -32.25 20.88 36.67
C ILE A 940 -31.28 21.19 37.81
N SER A 941 -31.45 20.54 38.96
CA SER A 941 -30.66 20.82 40.17
C SER A 941 -29.33 20.06 40.21
N VAL A 942 -29.22 18.99 39.43
CA VAL A 942 -28.03 18.13 39.37
C VAL A 942 -26.97 18.75 38.47
N GLU A 943 -25.72 18.71 38.94
CA GLU A 943 -24.53 19.15 38.20
C GLU A 943 -23.56 17.98 38.04
N VAL A 944 -22.94 17.86 36.86
CA VAL A 944 -21.96 16.81 36.55
C VAL A 944 -20.67 17.45 36.05
N VAL A 945 -19.53 16.88 36.38
CA VAL A 945 -18.22 17.38 35.94
C VAL A 945 -17.68 16.45 34.86
N PRO A 946 -17.45 16.93 33.62
CA PRO A 946 -16.81 16.15 32.57
C PRO A 946 -15.34 15.85 32.88
N PHE A 947 -14.84 14.78 32.27
CA PHE A 947 -13.42 14.42 32.28
C PHE A 947 -12.56 15.53 31.66
N ARG A 948 -11.35 15.78 32.19
CA ARG A 948 -10.42 16.83 31.69
C ARG A 948 -11.05 18.23 31.60
N LYS A 949 -11.95 18.57 32.53
CA LYS A 949 -12.59 19.89 32.61
C LYS A 949 -11.57 21.03 32.47
N GLY A 950 -11.89 22.05 31.68
CA GLY A 950 -11.03 23.20 31.43
C GLY A 950 -9.88 22.97 30.45
N GLU A 951 -9.67 21.75 29.96
CA GLU A 951 -8.71 21.43 28.91
C GLU A 951 -9.33 21.57 27.50
N GLN A 952 -8.49 21.63 26.47
CA GLN A 952 -8.93 21.61 25.07
C GLN A 952 -9.05 20.18 24.56
N THR A 953 -10.01 19.95 23.66
CA THR A 953 -10.22 18.68 22.97
C THR A 953 -11.02 18.91 21.67
N TRP A 954 -11.42 17.84 21.01
CA TRP A 954 -12.19 17.87 19.78
C TRP A 954 -13.70 18.01 20.04
N SER A 955 -14.39 18.70 19.14
CA SER A 955 -15.85 18.84 19.10
C SER A 955 -16.43 18.07 17.92
N ALA A 956 -17.61 17.47 18.08
CA ALA A 956 -18.34 16.81 16.98
C ALA A 956 -19.40 17.73 16.37
N GLU A 957 -19.42 17.82 15.04
CA GLU A 957 -20.46 18.45 14.24
C GLU A 957 -21.17 17.39 13.38
N TRP A 958 -22.50 17.34 13.39
CA TRP A 958 -23.26 16.38 12.57
C TRP A 958 -23.41 16.88 11.14
N LYS A 959 -23.21 16.00 10.16
CA LYS A 959 -23.34 16.29 8.73
C LYS A 959 -24.71 15.91 8.18
#